data_AF-A0AA96G271-F1
#
_entry.id   AF-A0AA96G271-F1
#
_cell.length_a   1.000
_cell.length_b   1.000
_cell.length_c   1.000
_cell.angle_alpha   90.00
_cell.angle_beta   90.00
_cell.angle_gamma   90.00
#
_symmetry.space_group_name_H-M   'P 1'
#
loop_
_entity.id
_entity.type
_entity.pdbx_description
1 polymer ?
#
loop_
_entity_poly.entity_id
_entity_poly.type
_entity_poly.pdbx_seq_one_letter_code
_entity_poly.pdbx_strand_id
1 'polypeptide(L)'
;MATDLRLRESDEIQGDVIAGFKKDHVTLLFLKFEDTIRARNWLRDLAPQIATTRQVAAFNEAFSEARRASGGDDPKSLKATWLGVSFTYEGMKMLSDKDPFEQDPNPGTGPGAFKEGSAKRAGALGDTGDNSPERWKFGNGKNQPVHAVLTIASDTVEGLNNALTTQRNAATDAKIVIIFQQNAEHMGGARKGKEHFGFKDGISEPGVRFFDRPSPTTDDEVDGHPGTRIIPAGEFVVGEEVAAGSFTDYPEWAKNGSFQVVRRLAQDVPSWWAQVSVRLGELKQAKAVPETATVDWLAARLVGRWRSGAPVCKHQIQDPTGDPNAASDNDFDFREDPDGLVTPVFSHLRKTSPRGGLRPGPNTDPIPAHFLDGRRIMRRGAPYGQPFDPTSGAPGSGADEERGLLFVSYQADIARQFEFIQVDWIDEPTFPPGPNNPPPAEEEPGQDPVIAQADVHYKSQDPGGAVKHTPLSFRQFVRTEGSVYAFSPSISTLTALSEGRLVPLAGQQAGQQLPQPGGKGYPCDTFLPVPDQQRKGGQSQYWVCHNGLYRKISVADGFRSADGLVKGDSAYATRPSLKGVGRIDCVLPIPDQQGPDGKSWYWLFHSTGGKQVYRTVSIAGGTKHTDVKERDDRDLTAWPSLQGVERVDCFLPVPDQQRVNGKSWYWVFHTSGGQQLYRLISIADGSAHTDVWERADWDLTAWASLNGIGKVDCFLPVPDQQRVGGQSQYWVFHGENYRRIAVSDGAGHRDFQVLRDRSCNLWTSLQ
;
A
#
# COMPACT_ATOMS: atom_id res chain seq x y z
N MET A 1 26.70 -5.52 11.57
CA MET A 1 25.35 -5.38 12.15
C MET A 1 24.35 -5.72 11.05
N ALA A 2 23.21 -6.35 11.36
CA ALA A 2 22.19 -6.57 10.33
C ALA A 2 21.65 -5.22 9.86
N THR A 3 21.52 -5.03 8.54
CA THR A 3 20.91 -3.82 7.96
C THR A 3 19.46 -3.72 8.41
N ASP A 4 19.07 -2.58 8.99
CA ASP A 4 17.67 -2.30 9.32
C ASP A 4 16.87 -2.06 8.03
N LEU A 5 15.93 -2.95 7.73
CA LEU A 5 15.01 -2.89 6.58
C LEU A 5 13.55 -2.89 7.04
N ARG A 6 13.24 -2.34 8.22
CA ARG A 6 11.90 -2.40 8.82
C ARG A 6 10.75 -1.90 7.93
N LEU A 7 10.99 -0.93 7.03
CA LEU A 7 9.94 -0.41 6.14
C LEU A 7 9.63 -1.37 4.99
N ARG A 8 10.58 -2.23 4.61
CA ARG A 8 10.36 -3.29 3.62
C ARG A 8 9.32 -4.30 4.08
N GLU A 9 9.23 -4.53 5.40
CA GLU A 9 8.26 -5.43 6.03
C GLU A 9 7.01 -4.70 6.54
N SER A 10 6.77 -3.44 6.11
CA SER A 10 5.63 -2.67 6.60
C SER A 10 4.31 -3.16 6.03
N ASP A 11 3.39 -3.49 6.94
CA ASP A 11 1.98 -3.75 6.65
C ASP A 11 1.10 -2.49 6.77
N GLU A 12 1.69 -1.32 7.06
CA GLU A 12 0.97 -0.05 7.17
C GLU A 12 1.02 0.80 5.92
N ILE A 13 2.14 0.78 5.20
CA ILE A 13 2.37 1.67 4.07
C ILE A 13 1.81 0.99 2.83
N GLN A 14 0.93 1.68 2.08
CA GLN A 14 0.42 1.15 0.81
C GLN A 14 1.57 0.90 -0.18
N GLY A 15 1.50 -0.22 -0.90
CA GLY A 15 2.65 -0.77 -1.62
C GLY A 15 3.12 0.04 -2.81
N ASP A 16 2.28 0.92 -3.37
CA ASP A 16 2.69 1.76 -4.50
C ASP A 16 3.62 2.92 -4.11
N VAL A 17 3.64 3.30 -2.82
CA VAL A 17 4.43 4.42 -2.29
C VAL A 17 5.93 4.15 -2.43
N ILE A 18 6.49 3.25 -1.62
CA ILE A 18 7.94 3.00 -1.60
C ILE A 18 8.36 1.74 -2.39
N ALA A 19 7.55 0.68 -2.43
CA ALA A 19 7.89 -0.52 -3.21
C ALA A 19 7.56 -0.37 -4.71
N GLY A 20 6.44 0.30 -5.03
CA GLY A 20 5.92 0.51 -6.37
C GLY A 20 5.28 -0.74 -6.97
N PHE A 21 4.07 -0.61 -7.53
CA PHE A 21 3.36 -1.75 -8.12
C PHE A 21 4.09 -2.37 -9.31
N LYS A 22 4.76 -1.55 -10.14
CA LYS A 22 5.60 -1.98 -11.27
C LYS A 22 4.89 -2.97 -12.20
N LYS A 23 3.69 -2.58 -12.68
CA LYS A 23 2.81 -3.41 -13.52
C LYS A 23 2.62 -2.80 -14.89
N ASP A 24 2.43 -3.65 -15.90
CA ASP A 24 2.29 -3.25 -17.30
C ASP A 24 1.00 -2.47 -17.58
N HIS A 25 -0.10 -2.81 -16.89
CA HIS A 25 -1.40 -2.16 -17.09
C HIS A 25 -1.87 -1.49 -15.82
N VAL A 26 -2.26 -0.21 -15.92
CA VAL A 26 -2.68 0.63 -14.79
C VAL A 26 -3.98 1.34 -15.14
N THR A 27 -4.95 1.33 -14.23
CA THR A 27 -6.14 2.17 -14.31
C THR A 27 -6.33 2.94 -13.03
N LEU A 28 -6.58 4.25 -13.17
CA LEU A 28 -7.06 5.10 -12.07
C LEU A 28 -8.56 5.36 -12.23
N LEU A 29 -9.32 5.07 -11.19
CA LEU A 29 -10.73 5.47 -11.06
C LEU A 29 -10.81 6.70 -10.15
N PHE A 30 -11.32 7.80 -10.68
CA PHE A 30 -11.56 9.03 -9.93
C PHE A 30 -13.00 8.99 -9.43
N LEU A 31 -13.14 8.94 -8.10
CA LEU A 31 -14.40 8.63 -7.43
C LEU A 31 -14.94 9.86 -6.73
N LYS A 32 -16.25 10.05 -6.83
CA LYS A 32 -17.04 11.02 -6.08
C LYS A 32 -18.03 10.28 -5.19
N PHE A 33 -18.02 10.61 -3.91
CA PHE A 33 -18.97 10.08 -2.94
C PHE A 33 -20.22 10.97 -2.89
N GLU A 34 -21.39 10.34 -2.88
CA GLU A 34 -22.68 11.03 -2.71
C GLU A 34 -23.26 10.83 -1.30
N ASP A 35 -22.85 9.77 -0.61
CA ASP A 35 -23.34 9.39 0.72
C ASP A 35 -22.18 8.88 1.57
N THR A 36 -21.98 9.51 2.73
CA THR A 36 -20.86 9.21 3.63
C THR A 36 -20.92 7.78 4.18
N ILE A 37 -22.10 7.28 4.54
CA ILE A 37 -22.26 5.95 5.15
C ILE A 37 -21.93 4.87 4.12
N ARG A 38 -22.42 5.03 2.88
CA ARG A 38 -22.11 4.11 1.78
C ARG A 38 -20.63 4.16 1.41
N ALA A 39 -20.03 5.35 1.38
CA ALA A 39 -18.60 5.50 1.11
C ALA A 39 -17.75 4.83 2.20
N ARG A 40 -18.13 4.94 3.48
CA ARG A 40 -17.50 4.23 4.59
C ARG A 40 -17.62 2.71 4.47
N ASN A 41 -18.79 2.20 4.09
CA ASN A 41 -18.99 0.76 3.88
C ASN A 41 -18.15 0.26 2.70
N TRP A 42 -18.13 0.98 1.58
CA TRP A 42 -17.25 0.68 0.46
C TRP A 42 -15.78 0.67 0.87
N LEU A 43 -15.34 1.66 1.66
CA LEU A 43 -13.97 1.71 2.15
C LEU A 43 -13.66 0.56 3.10
N ARG A 44 -14.62 0.18 3.95
CA ARG A 44 -14.49 -0.98 4.84
C ARG A 44 -14.26 -2.26 4.07
N ASP A 45 -14.95 -2.41 2.94
CA ASP A 45 -14.84 -3.55 2.03
C ASP A 45 -13.58 -3.47 1.16
N LEU A 46 -13.08 -2.27 0.84
CA LEU A 46 -11.88 -2.09 0.03
C LEU A 46 -10.56 -2.19 0.82
N ALA A 47 -10.48 -1.59 2.01
CA ALA A 47 -9.21 -1.32 2.71
C ALA A 47 -8.29 -2.55 2.87
N PRO A 48 -8.80 -3.75 3.16
CA PRO A 48 -8.00 -4.97 3.29
C PRO A 48 -7.64 -5.67 1.97
N GLN A 49 -8.20 -5.21 0.85
CA GLN A 49 -7.74 -5.58 -0.50
C GLN A 49 -6.58 -4.69 -0.96
N ILE A 50 -6.28 -3.61 -0.23
CA ILE A 50 -5.19 -2.69 -0.55
C ILE A 50 -3.85 -3.38 -0.30
N ALA A 51 -2.99 -3.34 -1.31
CA ALA A 51 -1.69 -3.97 -1.26
C ALA A 51 -0.75 -3.20 -0.33
N THR A 52 -0.05 -3.89 0.57
CA THR A 52 0.94 -3.29 1.48
C THR A 52 2.34 -3.28 0.88
N THR A 53 3.23 -2.46 1.43
CA THR A 53 4.64 -2.42 1.05
C THR A 53 5.28 -3.78 1.20
N ARG A 54 5.02 -4.50 2.28
CA ARG A 54 5.51 -5.86 2.50
C ARG A 54 5.14 -6.80 1.36
N GLN A 55 3.85 -6.84 0.98
CA GLN A 55 3.37 -7.72 -0.09
C GLN A 55 4.02 -7.39 -1.44
N VAL A 56 4.07 -6.10 -1.78
CA VAL A 56 4.62 -5.64 -3.06
C VAL A 56 6.15 -5.81 -3.11
N ALA A 57 6.85 -5.54 -2.01
CA ALA A 57 8.30 -5.72 -1.93
C ALA A 57 8.71 -7.18 -2.06
N ALA A 58 8.01 -8.10 -1.37
CA ALA A 58 8.24 -9.53 -1.48
C ALA A 58 8.00 -10.04 -2.91
N PHE A 59 6.91 -9.60 -3.56
CA PHE A 59 6.65 -9.94 -4.96
C PHE A 59 7.74 -9.39 -5.90
N ASN A 60 8.14 -8.13 -5.73
CA ASN A 60 9.15 -7.49 -6.57
C ASN A 60 10.53 -8.17 -6.44
N GLU A 61 10.90 -8.64 -5.24
CA GLU A 61 12.12 -9.40 -5.01
C GLU A 61 12.08 -10.76 -5.73
N ALA A 62 11.00 -11.52 -5.54
CA ALA A 62 10.81 -12.81 -6.23
C ALA A 62 10.79 -12.66 -7.76
N PHE A 63 10.14 -11.61 -8.28
CA PHE A 63 10.11 -11.31 -9.72
C PHE A 63 11.50 -10.97 -10.24
N SER A 64 12.25 -10.12 -9.53
CA SER A 64 13.62 -9.73 -9.90
C SER A 64 14.57 -10.95 -9.90
N GLU A 65 14.48 -11.80 -8.88
CA GLU A 65 15.26 -13.04 -8.80
C GLU A 65 14.96 -14.00 -9.95
N ALA A 66 13.68 -14.24 -10.23
CA ALA A 66 13.27 -15.10 -11.33
C ALA A 66 13.70 -14.54 -12.70
N ARG A 67 13.63 -13.23 -12.88
CA ARG A 67 14.10 -12.54 -14.10
C ARG A 67 15.62 -12.59 -14.26
N ARG A 68 16.38 -12.50 -13.17
CA ARG A 68 17.84 -12.71 -13.21
C ARG A 68 18.18 -14.14 -13.56
N ALA A 69 17.47 -15.11 -12.99
CA ALA A 69 17.67 -16.54 -13.26
C ALA A 69 17.34 -16.93 -14.71
N SER A 70 16.42 -16.22 -15.36
CA SER A 70 16.05 -16.43 -16.78
C SER A 70 16.91 -15.65 -17.78
N GLY A 71 17.92 -14.90 -17.33
CA GLY A 71 18.75 -14.09 -18.22
C GLY A 71 18.08 -12.81 -18.74
N GLY A 72 17.06 -12.30 -18.05
CA GLY A 72 16.41 -11.02 -18.34
C GLY A 72 14.96 -11.12 -18.84
N ASP A 73 14.46 -12.33 -19.08
CA ASP A 73 13.08 -12.59 -19.49
C ASP A 73 12.11 -12.49 -18.31
N ASP A 74 10.96 -11.84 -18.52
CA ASP A 74 9.95 -11.70 -17.48
C ASP A 74 9.36 -13.07 -17.09
N PRO A 75 9.27 -13.39 -15.79
CA PRO A 75 8.75 -14.67 -15.31
C PRO A 75 7.25 -14.84 -15.62
N LYS A 76 6.92 -15.81 -16.48
CA LYS A 76 5.54 -16.03 -16.95
C LYS A 76 4.55 -16.44 -15.85
N SER A 77 5.02 -17.09 -14.79
CA SER A 77 4.19 -17.63 -13.69
C SER A 77 3.98 -16.66 -12.53
N LEU A 78 4.73 -15.56 -12.45
CA LEU A 78 4.60 -14.56 -11.39
C LEU A 78 3.76 -13.40 -11.90
N LYS A 79 2.47 -13.41 -11.55
CA LYS A 79 1.51 -12.38 -11.93
C LYS A 79 0.74 -11.90 -10.71
N ALA A 80 0.50 -10.60 -10.63
CA ALA A 80 -0.26 -9.98 -9.56
C ALA A 80 -1.13 -8.84 -10.08
N THR A 81 -2.23 -8.62 -9.37
CA THR A 81 -3.06 -7.42 -9.47
C THR A 81 -3.05 -6.73 -8.11
N TRP A 82 -2.69 -5.45 -8.10
CA TRP A 82 -2.58 -4.63 -6.90
C TRP A 82 -3.62 -3.52 -6.89
N LEU A 83 -4.13 -3.22 -5.68
CA LEU A 83 -5.01 -2.10 -5.42
C LEU A 83 -4.34 -1.13 -4.47
N GLY A 84 -4.47 0.17 -4.75
CA GLY A 84 -4.06 1.28 -3.89
C GLY A 84 -5.16 2.34 -3.86
N VAL A 85 -5.30 3.08 -2.76
CA VAL A 85 -6.32 4.12 -2.65
C VAL A 85 -5.78 5.37 -1.96
N SER A 86 -6.13 6.53 -2.50
CA SER A 86 -5.84 7.82 -1.91
C SER A 86 -7.09 8.69 -1.88
N PHE A 87 -7.11 9.67 -0.98
CA PHE A 87 -8.24 10.58 -0.77
C PHE A 87 -7.80 12.02 -0.92
N THR A 88 -8.61 12.84 -1.55
CA THR A 88 -8.43 14.30 -1.50
C THR A 88 -8.82 14.81 -0.11
N TYR A 89 -8.46 16.05 0.20
CA TYR A 89 -8.88 16.70 1.44
C TYR A 89 -10.40 16.61 1.67
N GLU A 90 -11.20 16.90 0.64
CA GLU A 90 -12.66 16.80 0.70
C GLU A 90 -13.15 15.36 0.89
N GLY A 91 -12.47 14.38 0.28
CA GLY A 91 -12.78 12.97 0.49
C GLY A 91 -12.54 12.50 1.93
N MET A 92 -11.41 12.90 2.52
CA MET A 92 -11.10 12.60 3.93
C MET A 92 -12.08 13.28 4.88
N LYS A 93 -12.42 14.55 4.60
CA LYS A 93 -13.40 15.30 5.38
C LYS A 93 -14.77 14.64 5.37
N MET A 94 -15.22 14.22 4.19
CA MET A 94 -16.49 13.50 4.04
C MET A 94 -16.47 12.16 4.76
N LEU A 95 -15.41 11.37 4.62
CA LEU A 95 -15.30 10.06 5.27
C LEU A 95 -15.20 10.16 6.80
N SER A 96 -14.62 11.21 7.36
CA SER A 96 -14.47 11.35 8.82
C SER A 96 -15.56 12.19 9.49
N ASP A 97 -16.44 12.86 8.72
CA ASP A 97 -17.35 13.91 9.20
C ASP A 97 -16.64 14.99 10.06
N LYS A 98 -15.33 15.20 9.85
CA LYS A 98 -14.49 16.14 10.58
C LYS A 98 -13.52 16.83 9.62
N ASP A 99 -13.06 18.03 9.98
CA ASP A 99 -11.92 18.60 9.27
C ASP A 99 -10.69 17.72 9.55
N PRO A 100 -9.97 17.23 8.52
CA PRO A 100 -8.72 16.52 8.69
C PRO A 100 -7.67 17.29 9.51
N PHE A 101 -7.74 18.62 9.54
CA PHE A 101 -6.78 19.44 10.29
C PHE A 101 -7.46 20.16 11.45
N GLU A 102 -6.94 19.98 12.66
CA GLU A 102 -7.41 20.69 13.87
C GLU A 102 -7.12 22.20 13.79
N GLN A 103 -6.02 22.56 13.14
CA GLN A 103 -5.61 23.93 12.86
C GLN A 103 -5.36 24.09 11.37
N ASP A 104 -5.61 25.28 10.83
CA ASP A 104 -5.33 25.54 9.41
C ASP A 104 -3.83 25.36 9.12
N PRO A 105 -3.45 24.44 8.21
CA PRO A 105 -2.06 24.24 7.87
C PRO A 105 -1.50 25.44 7.11
N ASN A 106 -0.19 25.66 7.26
CA ASN A 106 0.51 26.71 6.52
C ASN A 106 0.44 26.43 4.99
N PRO A 107 -0.04 27.38 4.16
CA PRO A 107 -0.13 27.21 2.70
C PRO A 107 1.19 26.89 1.97
N GLY A 108 2.34 27.18 2.60
CA GLY A 108 3.68 26.85 2.08
C GLY A 108 4.18 25.45 2.42
N THR A 109 3.33 24.58 2.99
CA THR A 109 3.68 23.21 3.40
C THR A 109 2.86 22.18 2.64
N GLY A 110 3.29 20.91 2.68
CA GLY A 110 2.56 19.79 2.09
C GLY A 110 1.08 19.71 2.51
N PRO A 111 0.76 19.78 3.82
CA PRO A 111 -0.62 19.82 4.31
C PRO A 111 -1.41 21.03 3.77
N GLY A 112 -0.77 22.19 3.63
CA GLY A 112 -1.37 23.38 3.03
C GLY A 112 -1.76 23.16 1.57
N ALA A 113 -0.80 22.72 0.75
CA ALA A 113 -1.04 22.42 -0.66
C ALA A 113 -2.10 21.31 -0.84
N PHE A 114 -2.09 20.28 0.00
CA PHE A 114 -3.11 19.22 0.00
C PHE A 114 -4.51 19.74 0.34
N LYS A 115 -4.63 20.62 1.35
CA LYS A 115 -5.91 21.23 1.73
C LYS A 115 -6.45 22.14 0.63
N GLU A 116 -5.59 22.91 -0.03
CA GLU A 116 -5.98 23.79 -1.14
C GLU A 116 -6.39 23.01 -2.40
N GLY A 117 -5.67 21.93 -2.69
CA GLY A 117 -5.86 21.09 -3.86
C GLY A 117 -5.27 21.68 -5.13
N SER A 118 -4.92 20.80 -6.08
CA SER A 118 -4.23 21.11 -7.34
C SER A 118 -4.87 22.25 -8.15
N ALA A 119 -6.20 22.34 -8.24
CA ALA A 119 -6.88 23.38 -9.02
C ALA A 119 -6.60 24.80 -8.51
N LYS A 120 -6.54 24.99 -7.18
CA LYS A 120 -6.21 26.31 -6.60
C LYS A 120 -4.72 26.61 -6.75
N ARG A 121 -3.87 25.58 -6.73
CA ARG A 121 -2.41 25.69 -6.90
C ARG A 121 -1.99 25.87 -8.36
N ALA A 122 -2.85 25.54 -9.32
CA ALA A 122 -2.55 25.50 -10.76
C ALA A 122 -1.83 26.75 -11.30
N GLY A 123 -2.31 27.95 -10.93
CA GLY A 123 -1.68 29.19 -11.38
C GLY A 123 -0.22 29.34 -10.96
N ALA A 124 0.14 28.86 -9.77
CA ALA A 124 1.52 28.86 -9.30
C ALA A 124 2.39 27.83 -10.02
N LEU A 125 1.80 26.74 -10.52
CA LEU A 125 2.46 25.66 -11.27
C LEU A 125 2.57 25.94 -12.78
N GLY A 126 2.28 27.17 -13.22
CA GLY A 126 2.26 27.52 -14.64
C GLY A 126 1.07 26.95 -15.42
N ASP A 127 0.11 26.28 -14.77
CA ASP A 127 -1.08 25.72 -15.41
C ASP A 127 -2.09 26.83 -15.74
N THR A 128 -1.79 27.58 -16.80
CA THR A 128 -2.59 28.69 -17.32
C THR A 128 -2.95 28.47 -18.80
N GLY A 129 -3.88 29.26 -19.33
CA GLY A 129 -4.28 29.18 -20.74
C GLY A 129 -4.83 27.81 -21.12
N ASP A 130 -4.13 27.09 -22.00
CA ASP A 130 -4.55 25.75 -22.44
C ASP A 130 -4.31 24.64 -21.41
N ASN A 131 -3.48 24.90 -20.40
CA ASN A 131 -3.25 24.02 -19.24
C ASN A 131 -4.17 24.33 -18.07
N SER A 132 -5.02 25.36 -18.19
CA SER A 132 -5.79 25.89 -17.07
C SER A 132 -6.82 24.88 -16.54
N PRO A 133 -7.12 24.88 -15.22
CA PRO A 133 -8.13 24.00 -14.63
C PRO A 133 -9.49 24.01 -15.32
N GLU A 134 -9.87 25.10 -15.99
CA GLU A 134 -11.10 25.20 -16.79
C GLU A 134 -11.20 24.16 -17.90
N ARG A 135 -10.06 23.66 -18.40
CA ARG A 135 -9.97 22.67 -19.48
C ARG A 135 -9.67 21.26 -18.98
N TRP A 136 -9.45 21.09 -17.68
CA TRP A 136 -9.15 19.78 -17.11
C TRP A 136 -10.37 18.85 -17.15
N LYS A 137 -10.10 17.60 -17.53
CA LYS A 137 -11.07 16.50 -17.58
C LYS A 137 -11.51 16.04 -16.19
N PHE A 138 -10.66 16.22 -15.18
CA PHE A 138 -10.94 15.93 -13.77
C PHE A 138 -10.13 16.85 -12.85
N GLY A 139 -10.53 16.94 -11.57
CA GLY A 139 -9.79 17.71 -10.57
C GLY A 139 -9.84 19.23 -10.79
N ASN A 140 -10.79 19.74 -11.58
CA ASN A 140 -10.91 21.15 -11.97
C ASN A 140 -11.47 22.10 -10.88
N GLY A 141 -11.70 21.60 -9.66
CA GLY A 141 -12.26 22.41 -8.56
C GLY A 141 -13.72 22.85 -8.73
N LYS A 142 -14.46 22.32 -9.72
CA LYS A 142 -15.88 22.67 -10.01
C LYS A 142 -16.85 21.55 -9.59
N ASN A 143 -18.04 21.50 -10.20
CA ASN A 143 -19.24 20.70 -9.89
C ASN A 143 -19.05 19.16 -9.74
N GLN A 144 -17.87 18.61 -10.02
CA GLN A 144 -17.55 17.20 -9.85
C GLN A 144 -16.25 17.03 -9.05
N PRO A 145 -16.30 17.18 -7.71
CA PRO A 145 -15.13 16.97 -6.87
C PRO A 145 -14.67 15.51 -6.95
N VAL A 146 -13.36 15.31 -7.01
CA VAL A 146 -12.73 14.00 -6.78
C VAL A 146 -12.60 13.85 -5.27
N HIS A 147 -13.15 12.78 -4.70
CA HIS A 147 -12.99 12.43 -3.29
C HIS A 147 -11.92 11.34 -3.08
N ALA A 148 -11.81 10.40 -4.02
CA ALA A 148 -10.80 9.35 -3.96
C ALA A 148 -10.23 9.01 -5.33
N VAL A 149 -9.01 8.50 -5.35
CA VAL A 149 -8.36 7.89 -6.51
C VAL A 149 -8.08 6.43 -6.16
N LEU A 150 -8.75 5.51 -6.85
CA LEU A 150 -8.49 4.07 -6.75
C LEU A 150 -7.54 3.66 -7.87
N THR A 151 -6.37 3.19 -7.50
CA THR A 151 -5.33 2.67 -8.40
C THR A 151 -5.47 1.17 -8.53
N ILE A 152 -5.58 0.67 -9.76
CA ILE A 152 -5.63 -0.75 -10.07
C ILE A 152 -4.51 -1.05 -11.06
N ALA A 153 -3.58 -1.93 -10.70
CA ALA A 153 -2.41 -2.23 -11.50
C ALA A 153 -2.25 -3.75 -11.66
N SER A 154 -1.97 -4.25 -12.87
CA SER A 154 -1.92 -5.68 -13.15
C SER A 154 -0.86 -6.06 -14.19
N ASP A 155 -0.24 -7.22 -14.03
CA ASP A 155 0.66 -7.84 -15.03
C ASP A 155 -0.10 -8.37 -16.26
N THR A 156 -1.45 -8.42 -16.22
CA THR A 156 -2.28 -8.85 -17.34
C THR A 156 -3.50 -7.97 -17.54
N VAL A 157 -3.88 -7.80 -18.80
CA VAL A 157 -5.16 -7.19 -19.22
C VAL A 157 -6.35 -7.90 -18.58
N GLU A 158 -6.33 -9.24 -18.51
CA GLU A 158 -7.40 -10.02 -17.88
C GLU A 158 -7.55 -9.73 -16.39
N GLY A 159 -6.43 -9.74 -15.65
CA GLY A 159 -6.39 -9.41 -14.23
C GLY A 159 -6.85 -7.98 -13.94
N LEU A 160 -6.47 -7.04 -14.82
CA LEU A 160 -6.92 -5.65 -14.75
C LEU A 160 -8.43 -5.56 -14.96
N ASN A 161 -8.96 -6.19 -16.02
CA ASN A 161 -10.38 -6.14 -16.36
C ASN A 161 -11.26 -6.79 -15.30
N ASN A 162 -10.81 -7.91 -14.71
CA ASN A 162 -11.52 -8.57 -13.62
C ASN A 162 -11.58 -7.67 -12.38
N ALA A 163 -10.44 -7.10 -11.96
CA ALA A 163 -10.42 -6.17 -10.84
C ALA A 163 -11.23 -4.91 -11.11
N LEU A 164 -11.13 -4.32 -12.31
CA LEU A 164 -11.94 -3.17 -12.72
C LEU A 164 -13.43 -3.46 -12.66
N THR A 165 -13.86 -4.64 -13.12
CA THR A 165 -15.27 -5.04 -13.08
C THR A 165 -15.75 -5.15 -11.64
N THR A 166 -14.98 -5.83 -10.78
CA THR A 166 -15.28 -5.92 -9.34
C THR A 166 -15.41 -4.54 -8.70
N GLN A 167 -14.45 -3.65 -8.93
CA GLN A 167 -14.42 -2.34 -8.29
C GLN A 167 -15.49 -1.38 -8.86
N ARG A 168 -15.85 -1.50 -10.14
CA ARG A 168 -16.99 -0.77 -10.72
C ARG A 168 -18.32 -1.23 -10.13
N ASN A 169 -18.50 -2.53 -9.93
CA ASN A 169 -19.69 -3.08 -9.28
C ASN A 169 -19.78 -2.60 -7.83
N ALA A 170 -18.67 -2.69 -7.08
CA ALA A 170 -18.60 -2.19 -5.70
C ALA A 170 -18.92 -0.69 -5.60
N ALA A 171 -18.37 0.14 -6.50
CA ALA A 171 -18.71 1.55 -6.58
C ALA A 171 -20.20 1.78 -6.88
N THR A 172 -20.77 1.01 -7.82
CA THR A 172 -22.19 1.10 -8.18
C THR A 172 -23.11 0.74 -7.01
N ASP A 173 -22.82 -0.36 -6.31
CA ASP A 173 -23.60 -0.82 -5.15
C ASP A 173 -23.55 0.20 -4.00
N ALA A 174 -22.39 0.85 -3.82
CA ALA A 174 -22.19 1.94 -2.88
C ALA A 174 -22.72 3.30 -3.37
N LYS A 175 -23.26 3.40 -4.59
CA LYS A 175 -23.66 4.67 -5.23
C LYS A 175 -22.53 5.71 -5.25
N ILE A 176 -21.31 5.24 -5.49
CA ILE A 176 -20.13 6.06 -5.73
C ILE A 176 -20.06 6.33 -7.23
N VAL A 177 -19.92 7.61 -7.60
CA VAL A 177 -19.85 8.02 -9.01
C VAL A 177 -18.40 7.96 -9.47
N ILE A 178 -18.14 7.20 -10.53
CA ILE A 178 -16.86 7.25 -11.24
C ILE A 178 -16.92 8.45 -12.19
N ILE A 179 -16.30 9.56 -11.81
CA ILE A 179 -16.36 10.82 -12.59
C ILE A 179 -15.35 10.82 -13.74
N PHE A 180 -14.25 10.09 -13.59
CA PHE A 180 -13.27 9.89 -14.65
C PHE A 180 -12.58 8.55 -14.48
N GLN A 181 -12.16 7.95 -15.59
CA GLN A 181 -11.32 6.76 -15.61
C GLN A 181 -10.16 7.01 -16.54
N GLN A 182 -8.95 6.83 -16.03
CA GLN A 182 -7.74 6.88 -16.84
C GLN A 182 -7.13 5.49 -16.97
N ASN A 183 -7.05 4.98 -18.19
CA ASN A 183 -6.28 3.78 -18.50
C ASN A 183 -4.88 4.17 -18.98
N ALA A 184 -3.86 3.50 -18.48
CA ALA A 184 -2.48 3.65 -18.85
C ALA A 184 -1.85 2.26 -19.02
N GLU A 185 -0.89 2.15 -19.91
CA GLU A 185 -0.27 0.89 -20.28
C GLU A 185 1.17 1.14 -20.71
N HIS A 186 2.11 0.40 -20.13
CA HIS A 186 3.48 0.38 -20.62
C HIS A 186 3.51 -0.25 -22.01
N MET A 187 4.17 0.44 -22.94
CA MET A 187 4.22 0.00 -24.33
C MET A 187 5.00 -1.32 -24.48
N GLY A 188 4.65 -2.12 -25.48
CA GLY A 188 5.35 -3.36 -25.81
C GLY A 188 6.56 -3.19 -26.75
N GLY A 189 7.28 -4.29 -26.98
CA GLY A 189 8.34 -4.38 -27.99
C GLY A 189 9.48 -3.37 -27.80
N ALA A 190 9.92 -2.73 -28.89
CA ALA A 190 11.01 -1.74 -28.88
C ALA A 190 10.69 -0.45 -28.11
N ARG A 191 9.41 -0.26 -27.71
CA ARG A 191 8.94 0.87 -26.90
C ARG A 191 8.80 0.52 -25.40
N LYS A 192 9.24 -0.67 -24.97
CA LYS A 192 9.13 -1.12 -23.58
C LYS A 192 9.82 -0.19 -22.58
N GLY A 193 9.02 0.35 -21.66
CA GLY A 193 9.45 1.30 -20.62
C GLY A 193 9.87 2.66 -21.19
N LYS A 194 9.41 3.03 -22.38
CA LYS A 194 9.60 4.36 -22.95
C LYS A 194 8.31 5.18 -22.82
N GLU A 195 8.43 6.49 -22.69
CA GLU A 195 7.32 7.44 -22.85
C GLU A 195 7.08 7.78 -24.33
N HIS A 196 6.10 8.63 -24.64
CA HIS A 196 5.62 8.82 -26.02
C HIS A 196 6.55 9.60 -26.93
N PHE A 197 7.44 10.46 -26.40
CA PHE A 197 8.52 11.04 -27.20
C PHE A 197 9.57 9.98 -27.58
N GLY A 198 9.62 8.85 -26.86
CA GLY A 198 10.44 7.68 -27.17
C GLY A 198 11.64 7.51 -26.25
N PHE A 199 11.68 8.15 -25.10
CA PHE A 199 12.75 8.05 -24.11
C PHE A 199 12.44 7.03 -23.04
N LYS A 200 13.46 6.25 -22.65
CA LYS A 200 13.35 5.32 -21.52
C LYS A 200 13.07 6.09 -20.23
N ASP A 201 11.97 5.75 -19.56
CA ASP A 201 11.56 6.34 -18.29
C ASP A 201 11.74 5.35 -17.13
N GLY A 202 11.65 5.85 -15.89
CA GLY A 202 11.73 5.05 -14.67
C GLY A 202 13.15 4.59 -14.29
N ILE A 203 14.19 5.21 -14.85
CA ILE A 203 15.60 4.85 -14.57
C ILE A 203 16.06 5.39 -13.21
N SER A 204 15.91 6.69 -12.98
CA SER A 204 16.48 7.38 -11.83
C SER A 204 15.44 7.62 -10.72
N GLU A 205 15.10 6.56 -9.99
CA GLU A 205 14.33 6.66 -8.74
C GLU A 205 15.29 6.79 -7.53
N PRO A 206 14.92 7.51 -6.45
CA PRO A 206 15.71 7.49 -5.22
C PRO A 206 15.59 6.13 -4.52
N GLY A 207 16.66 5.69 -3.85
CA GLY A 207 16.59 4.64 -2.85
C GLY A 207 16.01 5.18 -1.54
N VAL A 208 15.42 4.32 -0.72
CA VAL A 208 14.74 4.70 0.52
C VAL A 208 15.41 4.04 1.73
N ARG A 209 15.82 4.84 2.72
CA ARG A 209 16.41 4.37 3.97
C ARG A 209 15.41 3.44 4.69
N PHE A 210 15.92 2.38 5.33
CA PHE A 210 15.11 1.34 5.99
C PHE A 210 14.23 0.49 5.05
N PHE A 211 14.36 0.64 3.72
CA PHE A 211 13.65 -0.16 2.73
C PHE A 211 14.61 -0.81 1.72
N ASP A 212 15.51 0.00 1.13
CA ASP A 212 16.55 -0.47 0.22
C ASP A 212 17.83 -0.85 0.96
N ARG A 213 18.52 -1.87 0.44
CA ARG A 213 19.80 -2.32 1.00
C ARG A 213 20.90 -1.34 0.57
N PRO A 214 21.73 -0.84 1.52
CA PRO A 214 22.89 -0.03 1.17
C PRO A 214 23.97 -0.87 0.50
N SER A 215 24.69 -0.25 -0.42
CA SER A 215 25.84 -0.85 -1.08
C SER A 215 26.92 -1.20 -0.05
N PRO A 216 27.57 -2.38 -0.15
CA PRO A 216 28.68 -2.75 0.73
C PRO A 216 29.90 -1.82 0.63
N THR A 217 30.00 -1.03 -0.44
CA THR A 217 31.14 -0.12 -0.69
C THR A 217 30.81 1.35 -0.44
N THR A 218 29.52 1.71 -0.46
CA THR A 218 29.04 3.09 -0.38
C THR A 218 27.71 3.14 0.36
N ASP A 219 27.74 3.39 1.68
CA ASP A 219 26.57 3.25 2.57
C ASP A 219 25.37 4.17 2.22
N ASP A 220 25.58 5.22 1.42
CA ASP A 220 24.53 6.14 0.97
C ASP A 220 24.01 5.84 -0.45
N GLU A 221 24.36 4.70 -1.05
CA GLU A 221 23.85 4.23 -2.34
C GLU A 221 23.16 2.87 -2.21
N VAL A 222 22.25 2.57 -3.14
CA VAL A 222 21.56 1.28 -3.19
C VAL A 222 22.49 0.18 -3.71
N ASP A 223 22.47 -0.98 -3.05
CA ASP A 223 23.23 -2.16 -3.45
C ASP A 223 22.93 -2.58 -4.90
N GLY A 224 23.99 -2.79 -5.69
CA GLY A 224 23.89 -3.12 -7.12
C GLY A 224 23.41 -1.98 -8.03
N HIS A 225 23.20 -0.76 -7.52
CA HIS A 225 22.70 0.39 -8.27
C HIS A 225 23.56 1.67 -8.04
N PRO A 226 24.81 1.71 -8.55
CA PRO A 226 25.71 2.86 -8.36
C PRO A 226 25.07 4.20 -8.79
N GLY A 227 25.34 5.27 -8.04
CA GLY A 227 24.74 6.60 -8.21
C GLY A 227 23.28 6.73 -7.75
N THR A 228 22.66 5.65 -7.30
CA THR A 228 21.30 5.67 -6.74
C THR A 228 21.36 5.93 -5.25
N ARG A 229 21.29 7.21 -4.87
CA ARG A 229 21.35 7.64 -3.46
C ARG A 229 20.19 7.08 -2.63
N ILE A 230 20.50 6.67 -1.40
CA ILE A 230 19.55 6.32 -0.35
C ILE A 230 19.15 7.58 0.41
N ILE A 231 17.88 7.93 0.29
CA ILE A 231 17.27 9.12 0.86
C ILE A 231 16.54 8.75 2.17
N PRO A 232 16.54 9.62 3.20
CA PRO A 232 15.76 9.40 4.41
C PRO A 232 14.28 9.11 4.11
N ALA A 233 13.69 8.12 4.78
CA ALA A 233 12.34 7.66 4.46
C ALA A 233 11.25 8.70 4.72
N GLY A 234 11.50 9.65 5.63
CA GLY A 234 10.62 10.78 5.94
C GLY A 234 10.37 11.69 4.74
N GLU A 235 11.18 11.61 3.68
CA GLU A 235 10.92 12.30 2.42
C GLU A 235 9.74 11.72 1.63
N PHE A 236 9.37 10.46 1.89
CA PHE A 236 8.30 9.77 1.14
C PHE A 236 7.18 9.28 2.05
N VAL A 237 7.47 8.99 3.32
CA VAL A 237 6.55 8.42 4.30
C VAL A 237 6.49 9.33 5.52
N VAL A 238 5.32 9.89 5.79
CA VAL A 238 5.13 10.80 6.92
C VAL A 238 5.36 10.08 8.26
N GLY A 239 6.08 10.74 9.16
CA GLY A 239 6.41 10.23 10.50
C GLY A 239 7.75 9.50 10.58
N GLU A 240 8.44 9.32 9.45
CA GLU A 240 9.82 8.85 9.40
C GLU A 240 10.83 10.01 9.40
N GLU A 241 12.11 9.71 9.59
CA GLU A 241 13.20 10.70 9.61
C GLU A 241 13.38 11.40 8.26
N VAL A 242 13.42 12.73 8.28
CA VAL A 242 13.64 13.60 7.10
C VAL A 242 15.11 14.00 6.95
N ALA A 243 15.52 14.40 5.75
CA ALA A 243 16.89 14.82 5.47
C ALA A 243 17.31 16.11 6.19
N ALA A 244 16.37 17.03 6.37
CA ALA A 244 16.58 18.27 7.10
C ALA A 244 15.29 18.80 7.72
N GLY A 245 15.43 19.37 8.92
CA GLY A 245 14.33 19.90 9.72
C GLY A 245 13.46 18.80 10.31
N SER A 246 12.18 19.07 10.47
CA SER A 246 11.18 18.13 10.96
C SER A 246 9.80 18.55 10.48
N PHE A 247 8.95 17.57 10.14
CA PHE A 247 7.53 17.80 9.88
C PHE A 247 6.75 17.76 11.21
N THR A 248 6.90 18.78 12.06
CA THR A 248 6.30 18.81 13.41
C THR A 248 4.80 19.02 13.44
N ASP A 249 4.22 19.53 12.35
CA ASP A 249 2.84 20.03 12.33
C ASP A 249 1.89 19.04 11.63
N TYR A 250 2.33 17.81 11.39
CA TYR A 250 1.53 16.82 10.69
C TYR A 250 0.60 16.11 11.66
N PRO A 251 -0.70 15.97 11.32
CA PRO A 251 -1.66 15.31 12.18
C PRO A 251 -1.37 13.80 12.26
N GLU A 252 -1.74 13.18 13.38
CA GLU A 252 -1.43 11.77 13.67
C GLU A 252 -1.93 10.80 12.58
N TRP A 253 -3.08 11.08 11.96
CA TRP A 253 -3.64 10.24 10.89
C TRP A 253 -2.76 10.15 9.65
N ALA A 254 -1.83 11.10 9.47
CA ALA A 254 -0.95 11.12 8.32
C ALA A 254 0.24 10.16 8.48
N LYS A 255 0.53 9.69 9.70
CA LYS A 255 1.66 8.78 9.94
C LYS A 255 1.58 7.54 9.04
N ASN A 256 2.73 7.10 8.51
CA ASN A 256 2.87 5.99 7.56
C ASN A 256 2.12 6.18 6.21
N GLY A 257 1.57 7.36 5.96
CA GLY A 257 0.99 7.72 4.67
C GLY A 257 1.93 8.56 3.82
N SER A 258 1.47 8.92 2.62
CA SER A 258 2.21 9.74 1.65
C SER A 258 1.25 10.59 0.83
N PHE A 259 1.64 11.82 0.51
CA PHE A 259 0.88 12.61 -0.46
C PHE A 259 1.08 12.05 -1.86
N GLN A 260 0.00 11.98 -2.63
CA GLN A 260 -0.01 11.57 -4.02
C GLN A 260 -0.35 12.76 -4.91
N VAL A 261 0.49 13.01 -5.92
CA VAL A 261 0.19 13.94 -7.00
C VAL A 261 -0.11 13.12 -8.24
N VAL A 262 -1.27 13.36 -8.86
CA VAL A 262 -1.66 12.76 -10.15
C VAL A 262 -1.82 13.87 -11.16
N ARG A 263 -1.11 13.80 -12.31
CA ARG A 263 -1.31 14.70 -13.45
C ARG A 263 -1.50 13.91 -14.73
N ARG A 264 -2.51 14.27 -15.51
CA ARG A 264 -2.70 13.76 -16.88
C ARG A 264 -2.04 14.75 -17.84
N LEU A 265 -0.92 14.35 -18.42
CA LEU A 265 -0.08 15.19 -19.26
C LEU A 265 -0.16 14.71 -20.72
N ALA A 266 -0.90 15.42 -21.57
CA ALA A 266 -0.99 15.11 -22.98
C ALA A 266 0.30 15.48 -23.71
N GLN A 267 0.75 14.65 -24.65
CA GLN A 267 2.00 14.83 -25.39
C GLN A 267 1.74 14.94 -26.90
N ASP A 268 2.08 16.09 -27.49
CA ASP A 268 2.10 16.28 -28.94
C ASP A 268 3.44 15.81 -29.52
N VAL A 269 3.53 14.49 -29.73
CA VAL A 269 4.74 13.81 -30.21
C VAL A 269 5.20 14.32 -31.58
N PRO A 270 4.33 14.41 -32.61
CA PRO A 270 4.77 14.84 -33.94
C PRO A 270 5.32 16.26 -33.92
N SER A 271 4.63 17.20 -33.25
CA SER A 271 5.05 18.60 -33.25
C SER A 271 6.32 18.83 -32.43
N TRP A 272 6.52 18.09 -31.33
CA TRP A 272 7.76 18.12 -30.56
C TRP A 272 8.96 17.71 -31.42
N TRP A 273 8.89 16.55 -32.09
CA TRP A 273 9.96 16.10 -32.99
C TRP A 273 10.22 17.04 -34.17
N ALA A 274 9.16 17.63 -34.74
CA ALA A 274 9.29 18.65 -35.78
C ALA A 274 10.04 19.88 -35.27
N GLN A 275 9.72 20.36 -34.06
CA GLN A 275 10.43 21.50 -33.46
C GLN A 275 11.90 21.17 -33.19
N VAL A 276 12.22 20.00 -32.63
CA VAL A 276 13.62 19.60 -32.40
C VAL A 276 14.41 19.61 -33.71
N SER A 277 13.82 19.14 -34.81
CA SER A 277 14.44 19.17 -36.13
C SER A 277 14.74 20.61 -36.61
N VAL A 278 13.79 21.53 -36.43
CA VAL A 278 13.98 22.96 -36.76
C VAL A 278 15.11 23.59 -35.92
N ARG A 279 15.10 23.35 -34.60
CA ARG A 279 16.11 23.89 -33.68
C ARG A 279 17.51 23.34 -33.96
N LEU A 280 17.61 22.08 -34.36
CA LEU A 280 18.88 21.52 -34.83
C LEU A 280 19.40 22.25 -36.07
N GLY A 281 18.53 22.59 -37.02
CA GLY A 281 18.90 23.36 -38.21
C GLY A 281 19.49 24.73 -37.84
N GLU A 282 18.88 25.43 -36.89
CA GLU A 282 19.35 26.73 -36.37
C GLU A 282 20.74 26.59 -35.70
N LEU A 283 20.93 25.56 -34.87
CA LEU A 283 22.22 25.30 -34.22
C LEU A 283 23.33 24.96 -35.23
N LYS A 284 23.03 24.20 -36.28
CA LYS A 284 24.00 23.90 -37.36
C LYS A 284 24.38 25.17 -38.12
N GLN A 285 23.42 26.00 -38.49
CA GLN A 285 23.69 27.30 -39.14
C GLN A 285 24.57 28.21 -38.26
N ALA A 286 24.33 28.20 -36.94
CA ALA A 286 25.13 28.93 -35.98
C ALA A 286 26.52 28.30 -35.69
N LYS A 287 26.82 27.12 -36.27
CA LYS A 287 28.01 26.30 -35.98
C LYS A 287 28.16 25.99 -34.48
N ALA A 288 27.03 25.85 -33.77
CA ALA A 288 26.99 25.57 -32.34
C ALA A 288 27.05 24.08 -32.01
N VAL A 289 26.81 23.21 -33.01
CA VAL A 289 26.83 21.75 -32.88
C VAL A 289 27.61 21.12 -34.04
N PRO A 290 28.08 19.87 -33.90
CA PRO A 290 28.72 19.15 -35.00
C PRO A 290 27.80 18.98 -36.22
N GLU A 291 28.36 18.99 -37.42
CA GLU A 291 27.60 18.71 -38.66
C GLU A 291 26.95 17.32 -38.64
N THR A 292 27.57 16.36 -37.94
CA THR A 292 27.07 15.01 -37.74
C THR A 292 25.92 14.92 -36.72
N ALA A 293 25.60 16.00 -36.00
CA ALA A 293 24.50 16.00 -35.04
C ALA A 293 23.17 15.68 -35.74
N THR A 294 22.41 14.77 -35.14
CA THR A 294 21.10 14.32 -35.62
C THR A 294 19.98 14.89 -34.74
N VAL A 295 18.73 14.72 -35.18
CA VAL A 295 17.56 15.15 -34.38
C VAL A 295 17.55 14.41 -33.03
N ASP A 296 17.87 13.11 -33.03
CA ASP A 296 17.98 12.29 -31.82
C ASP A 296 19.09 12.80 -30.88
N TRP A 297 20.21 13.29 -31.44
CA TRP A 297 21.33 13.85 -30.67
C TRP A 297 20.94 15.12 -29.90
N LEU A 298 20.15 16.01 -30.53
CA LEU A 298 19.64 17.20 -29.86
C LEU A 298 18.55 16.82 -28.86
N ALA A 299 17.60 15.96 -29.26
CA ALA A 299 16.53 15.48 -28.39
C ALA A 299 17.09 14.87 -27.09
N ALA A 300 18.14 14.06 -27.18
CA ALA A 300 18.83 13.49 -26.02
C ALA A 300 19.42 14.54 -25.08
N ARG A 301 19.85 15.70 -25.61
CA ARG A 301 20.37 16.82 -24.80
C ARG A 301 19.28 17.67 -24.17
N LEU A 302 18.10 17.76 -24.79
CA LEU A 302 16.94 18.38 -24.17
C LEU A 302 16.45 17.55 -22.98
N VAL A 303 16.51 16.21 -23.09
CA VAL A 303 16.09 15.30 -22.01
C VAL A 303 17.20 15.05 -20.98
N GLY A 304 18.46 15.00 -21.40
CA GLY A 304 19.63 14.62 -20.58
C GLY A 304 20.02 13.13 -20.70
N ARG A 305 19.23 12.33 -21.42
CA ARG A 305 19.49 10.91 -21.74
C ARG A 305 19.12 10.63 -23.19
N TRP A 306 19.80 9.67 -23.79
CA TRP A 306 19.39 9.09 -25.06
C TRP A 306 18.08 8.31 -24.93
N ARG A 307 17.45 7.99 -26.06
CA ARG A 307 16.21 7.22 -26.08
C ARG A 307 16.36 5.80 -25.51
N SER A 308 17.55 5.21 -25.59
CA SER A 308 17.85 3.95 -24.89
C SER A 308 17.79 4.06 -23.36
N GLY A 309 17.99 5.26 -22.81
CA GLY A 309 18.21 5.51 -21.40
C GLY A 309 19.63 5.93 -21.06
N ALA A 310 20.61 5.75 -21.96
CA ALA A 310 22.00 6.07 -21.68
C ALA A 310 22.22 7.57 -21.37
N PRO A 311 22.97 7.93 -20.32
CA PRO A 311 23.18 9.33 -19.95
C PRO A 311 24.12 10.03 -20.93
N VAL A 312 23.72 11.22 -21.39
CA VAL A 312 24.47 12.00 -22.38
C VAL A 312 25.88 12.33 -21.89
N CYS A 313 26.05 12.61 -20.60
CA CYS A 313 27.34 12.94 -19.99
C CYS A 313 28.40 11.83 -20.18
N LYS A 314 27.99 10.55 -20.25
CA LYS A 314 28.89 9.41 -20.50
C LYS A 314 28.94 8.98 -21.96
N HIS A 315 27.89 9.25 -22.74
CA HIS A 315 27.78 8.85 -24.14
C HIS A 315 27.51 10.06 -25.05
N GLN A 316 28.52 10.91 -25.23
CA GLN A 316 28.31 12.24 -25.84
C GLN A 316 28.03 12.21 -27.35
N ILE A 317 28.55 11.20 -28.06
CA ILE A 317 28.58 11.16 -29.52
C ILE A 317 27.34 10.45 -30.10
N GLN A 318 26.98 9.28 -29.57
CA GLN A 318 25.92 8.42 -30.11
C GLN A 318 25.23 7.57 -29.04
N ASP A 319 24.00 7.14 -29.33
CA ASP A 319 23.21 6.24 -28.47
C ASP A 319 23.78 4.80 -28.47
N PRO A 320 24.21 4.25 -27.32
CA PRO A 320 24.75 2.88 -27.22
C PRO A 320 23.63 1.83 -27.14
N THR A 321 22.76 1.76 -28.15
CA THR A 321 21.57 0.88 -28.14
C THR A 321 21.84 -0.62 -28.00
N GLY A 322 23.09 -1.06 -28.23
CA GLY A 322 23.54 -2.44 -28.06
C GLY A 322 24.10 -2.78 -26.69
N ASP A 323 24.18 -1.82 -25.75
CA ASP A 323 24.70 -2.03 -24.40
C ASP A 323 23.57 -1.89 -23.35
N PRO A 324 23.09 -3.03 -22.80
CA PRO A 324 22.06 -3.01 -21.76
C PRO A 324 22.48 -2.29 -20.47
N ASN A 325 23.78 -2.25 -20.15
CA ASN A 325 24.27 -1.60 -18.94
C ASN A 325 24.17 -0.08 -19.06
N ALA A 326 24.52 0.45 -20.23
CA ALA A 326 24.42 1.88 -20.52
C ALA A 326 22.99 2.41 -20.34
N ALA A 327 21.98 1.63 -20.75
CA ALA A 327 20.56 2.02 -20.65
C ALA A 327 20.09 2.26 -19.20
N SER A 328 20.71 1.60 -18.22
CA SER A 328 20.37 1.71 -16.79
C SER A 328 21.40 2.50 -15.97
N ASP A 329 22.47 2.99 -16.61
CA ASP A 329 23.55 3.69 -15.93
C ASP A 329 23.02 5.00 -15.30
N ASN A 330 23.20 5.09 -13.99
CA ASN A 330 22.80 6.24 -13.18
C ASN A 330 23.96 6.85 -12.38
N ASP A 331 25.19 6.37 -12.58
CA ASP A 331 26.37 6.71 -11.79
C ASP A 331 27.07 7.97 -12.34
N PHE A 332 26.42 9.12 -12.16
CA PHE A 332 26.93 10.44 -12.54
C PHE A 332 26.26 11.54 -11.72
N ASP A 333 26.88 12.71 -11.64
CA ASP A 333 26.39 13.82 -10.81
C ASP A 333 26.55 15.22 -11.42
N PHE A 334 27.06 15.32 -12.66
CA PHE A 334 27.33 16.58 -13.38
C PHE A 334 28.41 17.51 -12.78
N ARG A 335 29.19 17.09 -11.79
CA ARG A 335 30.27 17.92 -11.21
C ARG A 335 31.35 18.30 -12.22
N GLU A 336 31.60 17.41 -13.18
CA GLU A 336 32.58 17.60 -14.27
C GLU A 336 31.99 18.32 -15.50
N ASP A 337 30.68 18.61 -15.51
CA ASP A 337 30.02 19.41 -16.56
C ASP A 337 29.15 20.54 -15.97
N PRO A 338 29.73 21.38 -15.10
CA PRO A 338 28.96 22.39 -14.36
C PRO A 338 28.41 23.51 -15.26
N ASP A 339 29.06 23.79 -16.39
CA ASP A 339 28.60 24.78 -17.38
C ASP A 339 27.57 24.22 -18.36
N GLY A 340 27.35 22.90 -18.37
CA GLY A 340 26.37 22.21 -19.23
C GLY A 340 26.76 22.20 -20.70
N LEU A 341 28.06 22.12 -21.00
CA LEU A 341 28.58 22.01 -22.37
C LEU A 341 28.31 20.62 -22.97
N VAL A 342 28.22 19.59 -22.12
CA VAL A 342 27.90 18.23 -22.56
C VAL A 342 26.41 17.95 -22.41
N THR A 343 25.89 18.14 -21.19
CA THR A 343 24.49 17.98 -20.82
C THR A 343 23.95 19.35 -20.40
N PRO A 344 23.15 20.01 -21.27
CA PRO A 344 22.67 21.35 -21.01
C PRO A 344 22.06 21.53 -19.62
N VAL A 345 22.33 22.67 -18.98
CA VAL A 345 21.81 23.00 -17.65
C VAL A 345 20.27 23.07 -17.61
N PHE A 346 19.64 23.40 -18.73
CA PHE A 346 18.19 23.40 -18.92
C PHE A 346 17.61 22.03 -19.31
N SER A 347 18.43 20.98 -19.43
CA SER A 347 17.92 19.64 -19.76
C SER A 347 16.95 19.13 -18.70
N HIS A 348 15.91 18.41 -19.11
CA HIS A 348 14.83 17.96 -18.22
C HIS A 348 15.36 17.17 -17.00
N LEU A 349 16.26 16.22 -17.23
CA LEU A 349 16.89 15.44 -16.16
C LEU A 349 17.65 16.33 -15.16
N ARG A 350 18.32 17.39 -15.63
CA ARG A 350 19.15 18.25 -14.79
C ARG A 350 18.34 19.33 -14.07
N LYS A 351 17.28 19.85 -14.70
CA LYS A 351 16.28 20.70 -14.04
C LYS A 351 15.60 19.96 -12.89
N THR A 352 15.17 18.72 -13.12
CA THR A 352 14.43 17.92 -12.12
C THR A 352 15.33 17.23 -11.09
N SER A 353 16.61 17.02 -11.39
CA SER A 353 17.61 16.49 -10.46
C SER A 353 19.00 17.02 -10.83
N PRO A 354 19.39 18.18 -10.27
CA PRO A 354 20.68 18.82 -10.57
C PRO A 354 21.90 18.04 -10.07
N ARG A 355 21.71 17.13 -9.12
CA ARG A 355 22.75 16.32 -8.47
C ARG A 355 23.90 17.21 -7.94
N GLY A 356 25.15 16.81 -8.18
CA GLY A 356 26.34 17.60 -7.84
C GLY A 356 26.64 18.73 -8.83
N GLY A 357 25.80 18.94 -9.85
CA GLY A 357 26.01 19.92 -10.91
C GLY A 357 25.58 21.34 -10.55
N LEU A 358 25.10 21.59 -9.33
CA LEU A 358 24.83 22.93 -8.84
C LEU A 358 26.13 23.59 -8.41
N ARG A 359 26.41 24.76 -8.99
CA ARG A 359 27.49 25.62 -8.51
C ARG A 359 26.91 26.58 -7.47
N PRO A 360 27.39 26.56 -6.22
CA PRO A 360 27.23 27.72 -5.36
C PRO A 360 27.95 28.91 -6.05
N GLY A 361 27.39 30.12 -5.99
CA GLY A 361 28.06 31.32 -6.48
C GLY A 361 29.44 31.53 -5.83
N PRO A 362 30.29 32.44 -6.36
CA PRO A 362 31.62 32.70 -5.80
C PRO A 362 31.52 32.99 -4.29
N ASN A 363 32.31 32.27 -3.48
CA ASN A 363 32.32 32.38 -2.00
C ASN A 363 31.03 31.95 -1.28
N THR A 364 30.23 31.05 -1.84
CA THR A 364 29.11 30.41 -1.13
C THR A 364 29.40 28.95 -0.79
N ASP A 365 28.91 28.50 0.36
CA ASP A 365 29.13 27.12 0.83
C ASP A 365 28.52 26.11 -0.17
N PRO A 366 29.11 24.91 -0.30
CA PRO A 366 28.50 23.82 -1.07
C PRO A 366 27.06 23.59 -0.66
N ILE A 367 26.16 23.43 -1.64
CA ILE A 367 24.76 23.09 -1.36
C ILE A 367 24.75 21.75 -0.62
N PRO A 368 24.22 21.71 0.62
CA PRO A 368 24.24 20.48 1.39
C PRO A 368 23.45 19.38 0.69
N ALA A 369 23.96 18.14 0.70
CA ALA A 369 23.27 17.01 0.05
C ALA A 369 21.82 16.84 0.56
N HIS A 370 21.58 17.08 1.85
CA HIS A 370 20.26 17.00 2.45
C HIS A 370 19.24 17.98 1.84
N PHE A 371 19.69 19.11 1.28
CA PHE A 371 18.79 20.04 0.60
C PHE A 371 18.21 19.40 -0.66
N LEU A 372 19.03 18.68 -1.44
CA LEU A 372 18.61 17.98 -2.65
C LEU A 372 17.82 16.70 -2.33
N ASP A 373 18.25 15.98 -1.29
CA ASP A 373 17.54 14.81 -0.78
C ASP A 373 16.10 15.18 -0.38
N GLY A 374 15.93 16.37 0.22
CA GLY A 374 14.64 16.97 0.58
C GLY A 374 13.69 17.34 -0.58
N ARG A 375 14.15 17.23 -1.84
CA ARG A 375 13.35 17.53 -3.06
C ARG A 375 12.94 16.28 -3.82
N ARG A 376 13.45 15.10 -3.44
CA ARG A 376 13.25 13.86 -4.21
C ARG A 376 11.78 13.43 -4.18
N ILE A 377 11.29 12.82 -5.25
CA ILE A 377 9.95 12.24 -5.34
C ILE A 377 10.06 10.79 -5.82
N MET A 378 9.10 9.93 -5.43
CA MET A 378 8.92 8.62 -6.06
C MET A 378 7.99 8.76 -7.25
N ARG A 379 8.36 8.33 -8.45
CA ARG A 379 7.47 8.40 -9.63
C ARG A 379 6.89 7.02 -9.94
N ARG A 380 5.58 6.98 -10.22
CA ARG A 380 4.78 5.78 -10.55
C ARG A 380 3.93 6.00 -11.79
N GLY A 381 4.39 6.90 -12.68
CA GLY A 381 3.67 7.23 -13.89
C GLY A 381 3.67 6.12 -14.93
N ALA A 382 2.69 6.16 -15.83
CA ALA A 382 2.59 5.25 -16.97
C ALA A 382 2.03 5.99 -18.20
N PRO A 383 2.46 5.64 -19.43
CA PRO A 383 1.92 6.27 -20.62
C PRO A 383 0.48 5.85 -20.88
N TYR A 384 -0.31 6.71 -21.51
CA TYR A 384 -1.66 6.41 -21.98
C TYR A 384 -1.81 6.71 -23.47
N GLY A 385 -2.75 6.05 -24.13
CA GLY A 385 -2.99 6.21 -25.56
C GLY A 385 -2.02 5.39 -26.43
N GLN A 386 -2.38 5.22 -27.69
CA GLN A 386 -1.55 4.44 -28.62
C GLN A 386 -0.31 5.25 -29.06
N PRO A 387 0.84 4.58 -29.20
CA PRO A 387 2.05 5.23 -29.64
C PRO A 387 1.91 5.83 -31.05
N PHE A 388 2.50 7.00 -31.30
CA PHE A 388 2.48 7.60 -32.64
C PHE A 388 3.22 6.70 -33.65
N ASP A 389 2.57 6.40 -34.78
CA ASP A 389 3.18 5.75 -35.93
C ASP A 389 2.43 6.19 -37.20
N PRO A 390 2.99 7.15 -37.96
CA PRO A 390 2.33 7.69 -39.16
C PRO A 390 2.29 6.69 -40.33
N THR A 391 2.96 5.54 -40.21
CA THR A 391 3.05 4.52 -41.27
C THR A 391 2.25 3.26 -40.97
N SER A 392 1.88 3.02 -39.70
CA SER A 392 1.18 1.80 -39.29
C SER A 392 -0.25 1.68 -39.83
N GLY A 393 -0.92 2.81 -40.11
CA GLY A 393 -2.36 2.84 -40.40
C GLY A 393 -3.25 2.31 -39.25
N ALA A 394 -2.68 2.04 -38.07
CA ALA A 394 -3.40 1.47 -36.94
C ALA A 394 -4.32 2.52 -36.30
N PRO A 395 -5.59 2.17 -35.98
CA PRO A 395 -6.48 3.07 -35.23
C PRO A 395 -5.82 3.58 -33.94
N GLY A 396 -5.94 4.88 -33.64
CA GLY A 396 -5.31 5.49 -32.46
C GLY A 396 -3.84 5.92 -32.62
N SER A 397 -3.19 5.59 -33.74
CA SER A 397 -1.75 5.90 -33.95
C SER A 397 -1.51 7.18 -34.78
N GLY A 398 -2.58 7.88 -35.19
CA GLY A 398 -2.53 9.11 -35.99
C GLY A 398 -1.97 10.32 -35.23
N ALA A 399 -1.70 11.42 -35.94
CA ALA A 399 -1.13 12.63 -35.35
C ALA A 399 -2.05 13.25 -34.29
N ASP A 400 -3.37 13.28 -34.55
CA ASP A 400 -4.38 13.95 -33.72
C ASP A 400 -4.94 13.11 -32.56
N GLU A 401 -4.41 11.89 -32.36
CA GLU A 401 -4.92 10.95 -31.36
C GLU A 401 -4.41 11.27 -29.96
N GLU A 402 -5.27 11.09 -28.95
CA GLU A 402 -4.91 11.39 -27.56
C GLU A 402 -3.87 10.41 -27.02
N ARG A 403 -2.72 10.96 -26.61
CA ARG A 403 -1.65 10.23 -25.95
C ARG A 403 -0.92 11.11 -24.95
N GLY A 404 -0.22 10.48 -24.02
CA GLY A 404 0.58 11.21 -23.05
C GLY A 404 1.02 10.38 -21.87
N LEU A 405 1.37 11.06 -20.79
CA LEU A 405 1.82 10.46 -19.55
C LEU A 405 0.79 10.69 -18.44
N LEU A 406 0.38 9.62 -17.78
CA LEU A 406 -0.26 9.71 -16.48
C LEU A 406 0.86 9.79 -15.45
N PHE A 407 1.24 11.01 -15.08
CA PHE A 407 2.23 11.26 -14.05
C PHE A 407 1.61 10.98 -12.68
N VAL A 408 2.27 10.14 -11.89
CA VAL A 408 1.93 9.88 -10.49
C VAL A 408 3.20 10.02 -9.67
N SER A 409 3.17 10.77 -8.58
CA SER A 409 4.28 10.83 -7.63
C SER A 409 3.86 10.76 -6.18
N TYR A 410 4.74 10.21 -5.35
CA TYR A 410 4.60 10.13 -3.90
C TYR A 410 5.70 10.89 -3.18
N GLN A 411 5.31 11.62 -2.16
CA GLN A 411 6.17 12.48 -1.34
C GLN A 411 5.53 12.77 0.02
N ALA A 412 6.35 13.09 1.02
CA ALA A 412 5.85 13.48 2.34
C ALA A 412 5.44 14.95 2.42
N ASP A 413 5.89 15.81 1.50
CA ASP A 413 5.51 17.22 1.41
C ASP A 413 5.39 17.68 -0.06
N ILE A 414 4.16 17.95 -0.50
CA ILE A 414 3.86 18.38 -1.89
C ILE A 414 4.59 19.69 -2.23
N ALA A 415 4.56 20.67 -1.33
CA ALA A 415 5.12 22.00 -1.56
C ALA A 415 6.65 21.96 -1.63
N ARG A 416 7.29 21.21 -0.72
CA ARG A 416 8.75 21.09 -0.64
C ARG A 416 9.36 20.28 -1.79
N GLN A 417 8.58 19.39 -2.40
CA GLN A 417 9.07 18.40 -3.36
C GLN A 417 8.45 18.61 -4.75
N PHE A 418 7.23 18.14 -5.00
CA PHE A 418 6.62 18.22 -6.33
C PHE A 418 6.48 19.68 -6.83
N GLU A 419 5.91 20.57 -6.03
CA GLU A 419 5.70 21.96 -6.44
C GLU A 419 7.04 22.69 -6.55
N PHE A 420 7.97 22.46 -5.63
CA PHE A 420 9.30 23.05 -5.71
C PHE A 420 10.04 22.65 -7.00
N ILE A 421 10.01 21.37 -7.38
CA ILE A 421 10.61 20.94 -8.65
C ILE A 421 9.93 21.63 -9.84
N GLN A 422 8.61 21.78 -9.82
CA GLN A 422 7.88 22.44 -10.90
C GLN A 422 8.20 23.95 -10.96
N VAL A 423 8.01 24.66 -9.86
CA VAL A 423 8.06 26.13 -9.81
C VAL A 423 9.49 26.63 -9.76
N ASP A 424 10.26 26.19 -8.75
CA ASP A 424 11.59 26.74 -8.47
C ASP A 424 12.68 26.19 -9.39
N TRP A 425 12.43 25.07 -10.07
CA TRP A 425 13.41 24.45 -10.98
C TRP A 425 12.97 24.45 -12.45
N ILE A 426 11.88 23.76 -12.79
CA ILE A 426 11.42 23.61 -14.18
C ILE A 426 11.03 24.97 -14.78
N ASP A 427 10.20 25.73 -14.06
CA ASP A 427 9.59 26.98 -14.54
C ASP A 427 10.46 28.22 -14.28
N GLU A 428 11.50 28.12 -13.43
CA GLU A 428 12.41 29.20 -13.10
C GLU A 428 13.53 29.35 -14.16
N PRO A 429 13.54 30.43 -14.97
CA PRO A 429 14.52 30.61 -16.04
C PRO A 429 15.96 30.82 -15.54
N THR A 430 16.16 31.29 -14.31
CA THR A 430 17.49 31.52 -13.74
C THR A 430 18.08 30.28 -13.06
N PHE A 431 17.32 29.19 -12.97
CA PHE A 431 17.76 27.93 -12.36
C PHE A 431 18.41 26.98 -13.40
N PRO A 432 19.52 26.28 -13.08
CA PRO A 432 20.28 26.34 -11.83
C PRO A 432 21.09 27.63 -11.68
N PRO A 433 21.35 28.09 -10.43
CA PRO A 433 22.16 29.26 -10.20
C PRO A 433 23.57 29.08 -10.78
N GLY A 434 24.03 30.11 -11.48
CA GLY A 434 25.37 30.21 -12.02
C GLY A 434 26.32 31.00 -11.12
N PRO A 435 27.58 31.21 -11.57
CA PRO A 435 28.52 32.08 -10.86
C PRO A 435 28.05 33.55 -10.83
N ASN A 436 27.29 33.97 -11.82
CA ASN A 436 26.57 35.24 -11.85
C ASN A 436 25.13 34.98 -11.39
N ASN A 437 24.72 35.57 -10.27
CA ASN A 437 23.36 35.44 -9.75
C ASN A 437 22.81 36.82 -9.31
N PRO A 438 21.87 37.43 -10.05
CA PRO A 438 21.27 36.91 -11.29
C PRO A 438 22.27 36.92 -12.46
N PRO A 439 22.15 35.99 -13.42
CA PRO A 439 22.97 35.99 -14.64
C PRO A 439 22.54 37.13 -15.59
N PRO A 440 23.43 37.60 -16.50
CA PRO A 440 23.01 38.36 -17.68
C PRO A 440 22.00 37.56 -18.51
N ALA A 441 21.10 38.25 -19.23
CA ALA A 441 20.02 37.62 -19.99
C ALA A 441 20.54 36.57 -21.00
N GLU A 442 21.66 36.85 -21.69
CA GLU A 442 22.30 35.90 -22.62
C GLU A 442 22.93 34.67 -21.94
N GLU A 443 23.10 34.68 -20.62
CA GLU A 443 23.67 33.58 -19.82
C GLU A 443 22.61 32.79 -19.04
N GLU A 444 21.34 33.24 -19.06
CA GLU A 444 20.23 32.56 -18.40
C GLU A 444 20.08 31.13 -18.94
N PRO A 445 20.05 30.11 -18.05
CA PRO A 445 19.78 28.73 -18.44
C PRO A 445 18.47 28.59 -19.23
N GLY A 446 17.45 29.33 -18.82
CA GLY A 446 16.09 29.22 -19.34
C GLY A 446 15.29 28.11 -18.66
N GLN A 447 14.05 27.95 -19.09
CA GLN A 447 13.12 26.96 -18.57
C GLN A 447 13.35 25.58 -19.20
N ASP A 448 12.71 24.55 -18.64
CA ASP A 448 12.75 23.20 -19.22
C ASP A 448 12.06 23.15 -20.61
N PRO A 449 12.79 22.85 -21.71
CA PRO A 449 12.24 22.88 -23.06
C PRO A 449 11.42 21.64 -23.44
N VAL A 450 11.34 20.63 -22.57
CA VAL A 450 10.58 19.40 -22.82
C VAL A 450 9.12 19.58 -22.39
N ILE A 451 8.89 20.20 -21.23
CA ILE A 451 7.55 20.30 -20.62
C ILE A 451 7.00 21.71 -20.49
N ALA A 452 7.85 22.75 -20.59
CA ALA A 452 7.43 24.14 -20.56
C ALA A 452 7.57 24.81 -21.94
N GLN A 453 6.93 25.96 -22.10
CA GLN A 453 7.37 26.93 -23.10
C GLN A 453 8.67 27.55 -22.57
N ALA A 454 9.73 27.55 -23.36
CA ALA A 454 11.05 27.89 -22.86
C ALA A 454 11.88 28.67 -23.88
N ASP A 455 12.43 29.80 -23.46
CA ASP A 455 13.55 30.45 -24.15
C ASP A 455 14.84 30.05 -23.42
N VAL A 456 15.79 29.47 -24.15
CA VAL A 456 17.04 28.92 -23.59
C VAL A 456 18.25 29.37 -24.40
N HIS A 457 19.42 29.39 -23.76
CA HIS A 457 20.69 29.65 -24.42
C HIS A 457 21.52 28.37 -24.51
N TYR A 458 21.60 27.79 -25.70
CA TYR A 458 22.46 26.62 -25.95
C TYR A 458 23.93 27.05 -25.88
N LYS A 459 24.66 26.55 -24.88
CA LYS A 459 26.09 26.80 -24.72
C LYS A 459 26.90 25.82 -25.56
N SER A 460 27.80 26.34 -26.39
CA SER A 460 28.77 25.57 -27.16
C SER A 460 30.16 26.18 -27.03
N GLN A 461 31.20 25.43 -27.44
CA GLN A 461 32.57 25.95 -27.53
C GLN A 461 33.02 25.97 -28.99
N ASP A 462 33.69 27.04 -29.38
CA ASP A 462 34.39 27.11 -30.67
C ASP A 462 35.73 26.34 -30.62
N PRO A 463 36.41 26.13 -31.76
CA PRO A 463 37.71 25.45 -31.78
C PRO A 463 38.82 26.13 -30.97
N GLY A 464 38.65 27.42 -30.63
CA GLY A 464 39.56 28.18 -29.77
C GLY A 464 39.21 28.10 -28.28
N GLY A 465 38.15 27.39 -27.91
CA GLY A 465 37.66 27.23 -26.54
C GLY A 465 36.77 28.37 -26.04
N ALA A 466 36.41 29.33 -26.89
CA ALA A 466 35.50 30.41 -26.51
C ALA A 466 34.07 29.87 -26.41
N VAL A 467 33.40 30.18 -25.29
CA VAL A 467 32.00 29.78 -25.08
C VAL A 467 31.08 30.71 -25.88
N LYS A 468 30.17 30.11 -26.64
CA LYS A 468 29.13 30.78 -27.41
C LYS A 468 27.76 30.39 -26.88
N HIS A 469 26.86 31.37 -26.82
CA HIS A 469 25.48 31.20 -26.41
C HIS A 469 24.59 31.38 -27.64
N THR A 470 23.84 30.34 -28.00
CA THR A 470 22.92 30.37 -29.14
C THR A 470 21.47 30.33 -28.63
N PRO A 471 20.69 31.41 -28.79
CA PRO A 471 19.32 31.45 -28.29
C PRO A 471 18.41 30.50 -29.07
N LEU A 472 17.52 29.81 -28.37
CA LEU A 472 16.51 28.90 -28.92
C LEU A 472 15.19 29.10 -28.18
N SER A 473 14.07 29.08 -28.92
CA SER A 473 12.72 29.21 -28.36
C SER A 473 11.91 27.94 -28.57
N PHE A 474 11.45 27.30 -27.50
CA PHE A 474 10.66 26.08 -27.50
C PHE A 474 9.20 26.37 -27.18
N ARG A 475 8.30 25.66 -27.88
CA ARG A 475 6.86 25.71 -27.58
C ARG A 475 6.55 24.57 -26.63
N GLN A 476 5.51 24.75 -25.82
CA GLN A 476 5.02 23.69 -24.96
C GLN A 476 4.27 22.62 -25.76
N PHE A 477 4.73 21.37 -25.66
CA PHE A 477 4.08 20.20 -26.27
C PHE A 477 3.58 19.18 -25.24
N VAL A 478 3.71 19.51 -23.96
CA VAL A 478 3.12 18.78 -22.84
C VAL A 478 2.03 19.63 -22.22
N ARG A 479 0.79 19.16 -22.25
CA ARG A 479 -0.37 19.91 -21.76
C ARG A 479 -1.04 19.22 -20.57
N THR A 480 -1.28 19.96 -19.50
CA THR A 480 -2.02 19.46 -18.33
C THR A 480 -3.51 19.36 -18.66
N GLU A 481 -4.07 18.15 -18.59
CA GLU A 481 -5.49 17.87 -18.83
C GLU A 481 -6.25 17.41 -17.58
N GLY A 482 -5.59 17.41 -16.43
CA GLY A 482 -6.19 17.04 -15.15
C GLY A 482 -5.12 16.90 -14.08
N SER A 483 -5.44 17.31 -12.85
CA SER A 483 -4.53 17.19 -11.73
C SER A 483 -5.30 16.95 -10.43
N VAL A 484 -4.78 16.08 -9.56
CA VAL A 484 -5.33 15.82 -8.21
C VAL A 484 -4.19 15.75 -7.20
N TYR A 485 -4.37 16.45 -6.08
CA TYR A 485 -3.62 16.22 -4.86
C TYR A 485 -4.44 15.38 -3.91
N ALA A 486 -3.90 14.21 -3.58
CA ALA A 486 -4.52 13.24 -2.68
C ALA A 486 -3.52 12.81 -1.61
N PHE A 487 -3.99 12.06 -0.63
CA PHE A 487 -3.19 11.44 0.40
C PHE A 487 -3.47 9.95 0.41
N SER A 488 -2.43 9.14 0.30
CA SER A 488 -2.47 7.68 0.47
C SER A 488 -2.26 7.38 1.96
N PRO A 489 -3.33 7.11 2.72
CA PRO A 489 -3.22 6.87 4.14
C PRO A 489 -2.64 5.50 4.44
N SER A 490 -2.15 5.31 5.66
CA SER A 490 -1.76 3.99 6.12
C SER A 490 -2.96 3.06 6.24
N ILE A 491 -2.73 1.74 6.27
CA ILE A 491 -3.81 0.75 6.42
C ILE A 491 -4.64 1.01 7.68
N SER A 492 -4.02 1.32 8.82
CA SER A 492 -4.78 1.65 10.04
C SER A 492 -5.62 2.92 9.90
N THR A 493 -5.13 3.95 9.21
CA THR A 493 -5.94 5.14 8.88
C THR A 493 -7.09 4.82 7.91
N LEU A 494 -6.90 3.93 6.94
CA LEU A 494 -8.01 3.47 6.07
C LEU A 494 -9.13 2.81 6.89
N THR A 495 -8.77 1.95 7.84
CA THR A 495 -9.72 1.32 8.76
C THR A 495 -10.46 2.38 9.59
N ALA A 496 -9.73 3.33 10.18
CA ALA A 496 -10.33 4.43 10.95
C ALA A 496 -11.32 5.26 10.10
N LEU A 497 -10.95 5.61 8.87
CA LEU A 497 -11.82 6.36 7.94
C LEU A 497 -13.09 5.57 7.61
N SER A 498 -13.01 4.24 7.46
CA SER A 498 -14.18 3.36 7.24
C SER A 498 -15.15 3.31 8.43
N GLU A 499 -14.71 3.78 9.59
CA GLU A 499 -15.48 3.88 10.83
C GLU A 499 -15.87 5.33 11.16
N GLY A 500 -15.53 6.29 10.30
CA GLY A 500 -15.81 7.71 10.53
C GLY A 500 -14.83 8.42 11.46
N ARG A 501 -13.58 7.96 11.52
CA ARG A 501 -12.52 8.52 12.36
C ARG A 501 -11.31 8.88 11.51
N LEU A 502 -10.54 9.88 11.94
CA LEU A 502 -9.26 10.23 11.29
C LEU A 502 -8.12 9.38 11.83
N VAL A 503 -8.08 9.16 13.15
CA VAL A 503 -7.02 8.41 13.83
C VAL A 503 -7.52 7.02 14.25
N PRO A 504 -6.65 5.99 14.22
CA PRO A 504 -6.93 4.67 14.79
C PRO A 504 -7.24 4.75 16.31
N LEU A 505 -7.93 3.77 16.89
CA LEU A 505 -8.10 3.73 18.35
C LEU A 505 -6.75 3.35 18.98
N ALA A 506 -6.40 3.94 20.12
CA ALA A 506 -5.20 3.56 20.87
C ALA A 506 -5.21 2.04 21.13
N GLY A 507 -4.20 1.33 20.62
CA GLY A 507 -4.14 -0.15 20.63
C GLY A 507 -4.26 -0.81 19.25
N GLN A 508 -4.73 -0.10 18.22
CA GLN A 508 -4.69 -0.54 16.82
C GLN A 508 -3.33 -0.21 16.19
N GLN A 509 -2.26 -0.90 16.59
CA GLN A 509 -1.09 -1.03 15.72
C GLN A 509 -1.39 -2.10 14.66
N ALA A 510 -1.55 -1.69 13.40
CA ALA A 510 -0.67 -2.15 12.34
C ALA A 510 -0.04 -3.55 12.50
N GLY A 511 -0.85 -4.58 12.46
CA GLY A 511 -0.46 -5.94 12.83
C GLY A 511 -1.65 -6.75 13.36
N GLN A 512 -2.70 -6.07 13.80
CA GLN A 512 -4.03 -6.66 14.00
C GLN A 512 -4.89 -6.43 12.75
N GLN A 513 -4.80 -7.35 11.78
CA GLN A 513 -5.75 -7.44 10.67
C GLN A 513 -7.17 -7.69 11.24
N LEU A 514 -8.10 -6.77 10.96
CA LEU A 514 -9.50 -7.15 10.84
C LEU A 514 -9.63 -7.98 9.55
N PRO A 515 -10.12 -9.23 9.60
CA PRO A 515 -10.02 -10.16 8.48
C PRO A 515 -10.89 -9.68 7.32
N GLN A 516 -10.39 -9.93 6.10
CA GLN A 516 -11.17 -9.75 4.90
C GLN A 516 -11.19 -10.94 3.96
N PRO A 517 -12.27 -11.04 3.16
CA PRO A 517 -12.51 -12.18 2.30
C PRO A 517 -11.73 -12.00 0.99
N GLY A 518 -10.62 -12.73 0.81
CA GLY A 518 -10.10 -12.97 -0.54
C GLY A 518 -8.58 -13.14 -0.73
N GLY A 519 -7.74 -12.82 0.24
CA GLY A 519 -6.32 -13.24 0.27
C GLY A 519 -6.16 -14.35 1.30
N LYS A 520 -5.35 -15.40 1.01
CA LYS A 520 -5.25 -16.66 1.80
C LYS A 520 -5.60 -16.48 3.28
N GLY A 521 -6.78 -16.98 3.63
CA GLY A 521 -7.54 -16.56 4.79
C GLY A 521 -6.84 -16.78 6.12
N TYR A 522 -7.24 -15.95 7.07
CA TYR A 522 -7.16 -16.26 8.49
C TYR A 522 -7.47 -17.76 8.73
N PRO A 523 -6.52 -18.56 9.26
CA PRO A 523 -6.58 -20.02 9.14
C PRO A 523 -7.74 -20.66 9.93
N CYS A 524 -8.22 -19.99 10.99
CA CYS A 524 -9.32 -20.48 11.83
C CYS A 524 -9.93 -19.37 12.70
N ASP A 525 -11.23 -19.14 12.62
CA ASP A 525 -12.00 -18.32 13.57
C ASP A 525 -12.19 -19.04 14.91
N THR A 526 -12.60 -20.31 14.89
CA THR A 526 -12.79 -21.14 16.11
C THR A 526 -12.75 -22.63 15.78
N PHE A 527 -12.45 -23.43 16.80
CA PHE A 527 -12.56 -24.89 16.76
C PHE A 527 -13.81 -25.35 17.51
N LEU A 528 -14.49 -26.37 16.98
CA LEU A 528 -15.61 -27.03 17.62
C LEU A 528 -15.35 -28.55 17.67
N PRO A 529 -15.27 -29.16 18.86
CA PRO A 529 -15.16 -30.61 18.96
C PRO A 529 -16.27 -31.32 18.18
N VAL A 530 -15.90 -32.29 17.34
CA VAL A 530 -16.90 -33.16 16.70
C VAL A 530 -17.44 -34.10 17.79
N PRO A 531 -18.76 -34.08 18.10
CA PRO A 531 -19.38 -35.01 19.03
C PRO A 531 -18.99 -36.43 18.66
N ASP A 532 -18.77 -37.26 19.67
CA ASP A 532 -18.37 -38.66 19.54
C ASP A 532 -17.02 -38.95 18.85
N GLN A 533 -16.21 -37.96 18.47
CA GLN A 533 -14.91 -38.19 17.80
C GLN A 533 -13.69 -37.73 18.63
N GLN A 534 -13.84 -37.56 19.94
CA GLN A 534 -12.73 -37.21 20.82
C GLN A 534 -11.95 -38.48 21.21
N ARG A 535 -10.63 -38.46 21.00
CA ARG A 535 -9.66 -39.54 21.30
C ARG A 535 -9.99 -40.92 20.70
N LYS A 536 -10.77 -40.98 19.62
CA LYS A 536 -11.06 -42.22 18.91
C LYS A 536 -9.87 -42.65 18.04
N GLY A 537 -9.31 -43.82 18.33
CA GLY A 537 -8.15 -44.34 17.59
C GLY A 537 -6.89 -43.48 17.76
N GLY A 538 -6.73 -42.83 18.91
CA GLY A 538 -5.56 -41.99 19.21
C GLY A 538 -5.56 -40.62 18.50
N GLN A 539 -6.73 -40.12 18.12
CA GLN A 539 -6.89 -38.77 17.55
C GLN A 539 -8.24 -38.18 17.95
N SER A 540 -8.35 -36.86 17.92
CA SER A 540 -9.60 -36.13 18.10
C SER A 540 -9.96 -35.36 16.83
N GLN A 541 -11.25 -35.29 16.49
CA GLN A 541 -11.71 -34.50 15.35
C GLN A 541 -12.37 -33.19 15.78
N TYR A 542 -12.14 -32.15 14.97
CA TYR A 542 -12.69 -30.81 15.18
C TYR A 542 -13.26 -30.28 13.88
N TRP A 543 -14.33 -29.49 13.98
CA TRP A 543 -14.67 -28.54 12.93
C TRP A 543 -13.88 -27.27 13.12
N VAL A 544 -13.28 -26.80 12.04
CA VAL A 544 -12.61 -25.50 11.98
C VAL A 544 -13.51 -24.58 11.19
N CYS A 545 -13.91 -23.49 11.82
CA CYS A 545 -14.73 -22.43 11.24
C CYS A 545 -13.79 -21.32 10.73
N HIS A 546 -13.97 -20.83 9.51
CA HIS A 546 -13.16 -19.74 8.93
C HIS A 546 -13.91 -19.09 7.76
N ASN A 547 -13.93 -17.75 7.66
CA ASN A 547 -14.40 -17.03 6.47
C ASN A 547 -15.76 -17.47 5.90
N GLY A 548 -16.75 -17.78 6.76
CA GLY A 548 -18.07 -18.26 6.30
C GLY A 548 -18.09 -19.75 5.87
N LEU A 549 -16.98 -20.45 6.04
CA LEU A 549 -16.75 -21.84 5.71
C LEU A 549 -16.43 -22.65 6.97
N TYR A 550 -16.60 -23.96 6.88
CA TYR A 550 -16.07 -24.89 7.85
C TYR A 550 -15.47 -26.11 7.16
N ARG A 551 -14.41 -26.66 7.77
CA ARG A 551 -13.80 -27.94 7.41
C ARG A 551 -13.78 -28.87 8.62
N LYS A 552 -13.51 -30.16 8.41
CA LYS A 552 -13.30 -31.12 9.48
C LYS A 552 -11.84 -31.56 9.47
N ILE A 553 -11.18 -31.48 10.60
CA ILE A 553 -9.78 -31.88 10.80
C ILE A 553 -9.69 -32.98 11.86
N SER A 554 -8.56 -33.67 11.89
CA SER A 554 -8.15 -34.52 13.00
C SER A 554 -6.83 -34.03 13.59
N VAL A 555 -6.65 -34.25 14.89
CA VAL A 555 -5.42 -33.96 15.63
C VAL A 555 -5.05 -35.22 16.40
N ALA A 556 -3.87 -35.76 16.12
CA ALA A 556 -3.38 -36.96 16.78
C ALA A 556 -2.96 -36.71 18.24
N ASP A 557 -3.15 -37.72 19.10
CA ASP A 557 -2.56 -37.77 20.44
C ASP A 557 -1.02 -37.80 20.33
N GLY A 558 -0.32 -37.34 21.38
CA GLY A 558 1.13 -37.45 21.51
C GLY A 558 1.89 -36.16 21.20
N PHE A 559 3.18 -36.16 21.54
CA PHE A 559 3.99 -34.94 21.72
C PHE A 559 4.08 -34.00 20.51
N ARG A 560 4.02 -34.55 19.28
CA ARG A 560 4.08 -33.77 18.02
C ARG A 560 2.70 -33.31 17.54
N SER A 561 1.62 -33.96 18.00
CA SER A 561 0.22 -33.69 17.66
C SER A 561 -0.02 -33.28 16.20
N ALA A 562 0.33 -34.17 15.26
CA ALA A 562 0.13 -33.89 13.84
C ALA A 562 -1.36 -33.70 13.52
N ASP A 563 -1.65 -32.67 12.73
CA ASP A 563 -2.98 -32.37 12.26
C ASP A 563 -3.21 -32.93 10.84
N GLY A 564 -4.45 -33.21 10.48
CA GLY A 564 -4.81 -33.76 9.18
C GLY A 564 -6.21 -33.35 8.73
N LEU A 565 -6.40 -33.16 7.42
CA LEU A 565 -7.69 -32.82 6.84
C LEU A 565 -8.57 -34.08 6.73
N VAL A 566 -9.72 -34.09 7.40
CA VAL A 566 -10.72 -35.18 7.31
C VAL A 566 -11.76 -34.89 6.24
N LYS A 567 -12.21 -33.63 6.14
CA LYS A 567 -13.13 -33.15 5.11
C LYS A 567 -12.83 -31.68 4.80
N GLY A 568 -12.70 -31.35 3.52
CA GLY A 568 -12.49 -29.97 3.05
C GLY A 568 -13.65 -29.02 3.31
N ASP A 569 -13.51 -27.79 2.82
CA ASP A 569 -14.41 -26.69 3.11
C ASP A 569 -15.86 -26.91 2.65
N SER A 570 -16.78 -26.45 3.47
CA SER A 570 -18.22 -26.40 3.22
C SER A 570 -18.75 -25.06 3.74
N ALA A 571 -19.65 -24.41 3.02
CA ALA A 571 -20.19 -23.11 3.45
C ALA A 571 -21.14 -23.26 4.65
N TYR A 572 -21.17 -22.28 5.55
CA TYR A 572 -22.15 -22.26 6.65
C TYR A 572 -23.60 -22.39 6.16
N ALA A 573 -23.91 -21.84 4.98
CA ALA A 573 -25.23 -21.96 4.37
C ALA A 573 -25.70 -23.41 4.15
N THR A 574 -24.80 -24.39 4.12
CA THR A 574 -25.16 -25.82 4.00
C THR A 574 -25.65 -26.43 5.31
N ARG A 575 -25.59 -25.70 6.43
CA ARG A 575 -25.94 -26.13 7.77
C ARG A 575 -27.21 -25.43 8.26
N PRO A 576 -28.30 -26.16 8.59
CA PRO A 576 -29.53 -25.55 9.06
C PRO A 576 -29.34 -24.61 10.26
N SER A 577 -28.45 -24.95 11.19
CA SER A 577 -28.21 -24.15 12.40
C SER A 577 -27.47 -22.84 12.12
N LEU A 578 -26.71 -22.77 11.02
CA LEU A 578 -25.84 -21.64 10.67
C LEU A 578 -26.45 -20.73 9.59
N LYS A 579 -27.71 -20.95 9.20
CA LYS A 579 -28.39 -20.06 8.26
C LYS A 579 -28.41 -18.63 8.81
N GLY A 580 -27.96 -17.69 7.98
CA GLY A 580 -27.86 -16.27 8.32
C GLY A 580 -26.63 -15.91 9.17
N VAL A 581 -25.75 -16.86 9.47
CA VAL A 581 -24.49 -16.61 10.19
C VAL A 581 -23.41 -16.27 9.18
N GLY A 582 -22.84 -15.06 9.27
CA GLY A 582 -21.72 -14.63 8.43
C GLY A 582 -20.36 -15.10 8.98
N ARG A 583 -20.16 -14.98 10.29
CA ARG A 583 -18.94 -15.38 11.00
C ARG A 583 -19.30 -15.94 12.37
N ILE A 584 -18.73 -17.09 12.72
CA ILE A 584 -18.82 -17.63 14.08
C ILE A 584 -17.67 -17.01 14.86
N ASP A 585 -17.97 -16.30 15.94
CA ASP A 585 -16.95 -15.63 16.75
C ASP A 585 -16.39 -16.59 17.79
N CYS A 586 -17.25 -17.31 18.51
CA CYS A 586 -16.85 -18.41 19.39
C CYS A 586 -18.00 -19.39 19.66
N VAL A 587 -17.66 -20.58 20.16
CA VAL A 587 -18.64 -21.59 20.55
C VAL A 587 -18.35 -22.08 21.97
N LEU A 588 -19.38 -22.13 22.81
CA LEU A 588 -19.31 -22.65 24.17
C LEU A 588 -20.19 -23.91 24.30
N PRO A 589 -19.62 -25.07 24.63
CA PRO A 589 -20.39 -26.26 24.97
C PRO A 589 -21.27 -26.01 26.22
N ILE A 590 -22.54 -26.39 26.15
CA ILE A 590 -23.43 -26.36 27.33
C ILE A 590 -23.02 -27.51 28.26
N PRO A 591 -22.51 -27.25 29.49
CA PRO A 591 -21.71 -28.21 30.25
C PRO A 591 -22.40 -29.55 30.54
N ASP A 592 -23.67 -29.51 30.91
CA ASP A 592 -24.51 -30.67 31.25
C ASP A 592 -25.27 -31.26 30.06
N GLN A 593 -25.07 -30.71 28.85
CA GLN A 593 -25.74 -31.13 27.62
C GLN A 593 -24.73 -31.64 26.57
N GLN A 594 -23.67 -32.33 27.01
CA GLN A 594 -22.67 -32.95 26.14
C GLN A 594 -22.89 -34.47 26.05
N GLY A 595 -23.59 -34.92 25.01
CA GLY A 595 -23.90 -36.34 24.76
C GLY A 595 -25.24 -36.90 25.23
N PRO A 596 -26.15 -36.19 25.97
CA PRO A 596 -27.43 -36.79 26.33
C PRO A 596 -28.24 -37.08 25.07
N ASP A 597 -28.87 -38.26 25.04
CA ASP A 597 -29.65 -38.76 23.90
C ASP A 597 -28.91 -38.76 22.56
N GLY A 598 -27.57 -38.88 22.61
CA GLY A 598 -26.72 -38.89 21.42
C GLY A 598 -26.59 -37.52 20.73
N LYS A 599 -26.83 -36.42 21.45
CA LYS A 599 -26.70 -35.04 20.95
C LYS A 599 -25.83 -34.20 21.87
N SER A 600 -25.29 -33.10 21.35
CA SER A 600 -24.53 -32.12 22.13
C SER A 600 -25.01 -30.72 21.81
N TRP A 601 -25.18 -29.87 22.83
CA TRP A 601 -25.69 -28.51 22.69
C TRP A 601 -24.61 -27.47 22.91
N TYR A 602 -24.74 -26.35 22.20
CA TYR A 602 -23.76 -25.28 22.20
C TYR A 602 -24.45 -23.92 22.20
N TRP A 603 -23.87 -22.96 22.90
CA TRP A 603 -24.08 -21.55 22.61
C TRP A 603 -23.12 -21.12 21.52
N LEU A 604 -23.67 -20.65 20.40
CA LEU A 604 -22.93 -20.18 19.25
C LEU A 604 -23.04 -18.65 19.20
N PHE A 605 -21.91 -17.99 19.43
CA PHE A 605 -21.78 -16.53 19.36
C PHE A 605 -21.35 -16.13 17.94
N HIS A 606 -22.05 -15.19 17.34
CA HIS A 606 -21.81 -14.74 15.98
C HIS A 606 -22.19 -13.27 15.76
N SER A 607 -21.59 -12.66 14.75
CA SER A 607 -21.78 -11.24 14.45
C SER A 607 -22.75 -11.05 13.29
N THR A 608 -23.76 -10.21 13.50
CA THR A 608 -24.73 -9.78 12.47
C THR A 608 -24.87 -8.26 12.51
N GLY A 609 -24.61 -7.57 11.40
CA GLY A 609 -24.77 -6.11 11.32
C GLY A 609 -23.87 -5.32 12.29
N GLY A 610 -22.66 -5.82 12.57
CA GLY A 610 -21.69 -5.17 13.47
C GLY A 610 -21.95 -5.38 14.97
N LYS A 611 -23.00 -6.12 15.33
CA LYS A 611 -23.31 -6.49 16.72
C LYS A 611 -23.19 -8.00 16.92
N GLN A 612 -22.61 -8.41 18.03
CA GLN A 612 -22.56 -9.83 18.40
C GLN A 612 -23.89 -10.25 19.06
N VAL A 613 -24.41 -11.38 18.61
CA VAL A 613 -25.55 -12.08 19.17
C VAL A 613 -25.15 -13.54 19.41
N TYR A 614 -25.98 -14.29 20.12
CA TYR A 614 -25.77 -15.73 20.28
C TYR A 614 -27.06 -16.51 20.10
N ARG A 615 -26.93 -17.74 19.61
CA ARG A 615 -28.05 -18.70 19.49
C ARG A 615 -27.69 -20.02 20.15
N THR A 616 -28.70 -20.86 20.39
CA THR A 616 -28.46 -22.23 20.86
C THR A 616 -28.61 -23.20 19.70
N VAL A 617 -27.62 -24.07 19.52
CA VAL A 617 -27.60 -25.10 18.49
C VAL A 617 -27.35 -26.46 19.11
N SER A 618 -27.86 -27.52 18.49
CA SER A 618 -27.51 -28.89 18.84
C SER A 618 -26.91 -29.63 17.65
N ILE A 619 -26.04 -30.60 17.93
CA ILE A 619 -25.43 -31.46 16.93
C ILE A 619 -25.58 -32.91 17.38
N ALA A 620 -26.22 -33.74 16.56
CA ALA A 620 -26.32 -35.17 16.81
C ALA A 620 -24.97 -35.86 16.59
N GLY A 621 -24.69 -36.91 17.35
CA GLY A 621 -23.62 -37.87 17.05
C GLY A 621 -23.94 -38.71 15.82
N GLY A 622 -23.09 -39.69 15.55
CA GLY A 622 -23.18 -40.57 14.39
C GLY A 622 -22.55 -39.98 13.13
N THR A 623 -22.66 -40.70 12.03
CA THR A 623 -21.87 -40.42 10.81
C THR A 623 -22.22 -39.11 10.10
N LYS A 624 -23.46 -38.62 10.26
CA LYS A 624 -23.94 -37.42 9.56
C LYS A 624 -23.70 -36.12 10.33
N HIS A 625 -23.55 -36.19 11.65
CA HIS A 625 -23.45 -35.02 12.54
C HIS A 625 -24.46 -33.91 12.23
N THR A 626 -25.76 -34.23 12.15
CA THR A 626 -26.81 -33.27 11.78
C THR A 626 -27.02 -32.23 12.88
N ASP A 627 -27.18 -30.97 12.48
CA ASP A 627 -27.30 -29.81 13.36
C ASP A 627 -28.70 -29.16 13.31
N VAL A 628 -29.13 -28.61 14.45
CA VAL A 628 -30.43 -27.95 14.62
C VAL A 628 -30.23 -26.61 15.32
N LYS A 629 -30.93 -25.56 14.85
CA LYS A 629 -31.10 -24.31 15.60
C LYS A 629 -32.18 -24.52 16.66
N GLU A 630 -31.77 -24.67 17.91
CA GLU A 630 -32.67 -24.93 19.04
C GLU A 630 -33.34 -23.65 19.55
N ARG A 631 -32.62 -22.51 19.49
CA ARG A 631 -33.14 -21.18 19.84
C ARG A 631 -32.62 -20.13 18.87
N ASP A 632 -33.41 -19.09 18.62
CA ASP A 632 -33.04 -17.95 17.78
C ASP A 632 -31.99 -17.03 18.45
N ASP A 633 -31.52 -16.04 17.67
CA ASP A 633 -30.53 -15.06 18.10
C ASP A 633 -31.03 -14.23 19.28
N ARG A 634 -30.18 -14.13 20.29
CA ARG A 634 -30.37 -13.35 21.50
C ARG A 634 -29.19 -12.43 21.72
N ASP A 635 -29.47 -11.31 22.35
CA ASP A 635 -28.47 -10.32 22.75
C ASP A 635 -27.58 -10.85 23.88
N LEU A 636 -26.30 -10.44 23.90
CA LEU A 636 -25.38 -10.73 25.01
C LEU A 636 -25.93 -10.26 26.36
N THR A 637 -26.80 -9.26 26.41
CA THR A 637 -27.47 -8.81 27.64
C THR A 637 -28.29 -9.90 28.34
N ALA A 638 -28.58 -11.02 27.68
CA ALA A 638 -29.20 -12.18 28.29
C ALA A 638 -28.26 -12.96 29.23
N TRP A 639 -26.97 -12.63 29.27
CA TRP A 639 -25.97 -13.15 30.19
C TRP A 639 -25.59 -12.08 31.21
N PRO A 640 -26.09 -12.15 32.46
CA PRO A 640 -25.69 -11.21 33.52
C PRO A 640 -24.16 -11.13 33.71
N SER A 641 -23.43 -12.22 33.51
CA SER A 641 -21.97 -12.24 33.64
C SER A 641 -21.22 -11.50 32.53
N LEU A 642 -21.89 -11.22 31.40
CA LEU A 642 -21.36 -10.48 30.26
C LEU A 642 -21.78 -9.00 30.25
N GLN A 643 -22.23 -8.46 31.38
CA GLN A 643 -22.52 -7.04 31.48
C GLN A 643 -21.27 -6.20 31.16
N GLY A 644 -21.43 -5.21 30.28
CA GLY A 644 -20.36 -4.34 29.80
C GLY A 644 -19.49 -4.92 28.69
N VAL A 645 -19.72 -6.18 28.30
CA VAL A 645 -18.99 -6.84 27.22
C VAL A 645 -19.56 -6.40 25.87
N GLU A 646 -18.70 -5.88 24.98
CA GLU A 646 -19.10 -5.55 23.61
C GLU A 646 -19.13 -6.79 22.72
N ARG A 647 -18.15 -7.69 22.92
CA ARG A 647 -17.97 -8.91 22.14
C ARG A 647 -17.26 -9.98 22.96
N VAL A 648 -17.82 -11.17 23.01
CA VAL A 648 -17.13 -12.38 23.48
C VAL A 648 -16.20 -12.89 22.38
N ASP A 649 -14.92 -13.06 22.69
CA ASP A 649 -13.92 -13.53 21.75
C ASP A 649 -13.68 -15.04 21.87
N CYS A 650 -13.48 -15.55 23.09
CA CYS A 650 -13.40 -17.00 23.32
C CYS A 650 -13.58 -17.39 24.80
N PHE A 651 -13.74 -18.69 25.03
CA PHE A 651 -13.84 -19.28 26.37
C PHE A 651 -12.72 -20.29 26.60
N LEU A 652 -12.18 -20.30 27.82
CA LEU A 652 -11.26 -21.32 28.29
C LEU A 652 -11.85 -21.99 29.55
N PRO A 653 -12.17 -23.30 29.54
CA PRO A 653 -12.62 -23.99 30.74
C PRO A 653 -11.55 -23.97 31.82
N VAL A 654 -11.96 -23.73 33.07
CA VAL A 654 -11.10 -23.95 34.23
C VAL A 654 -10.97 -25.47 34.46
N PRO A 655 -9.79 -26.08 34.26
CA PRO A 655 -9.66 -27.53 34.10
C PRO A 655 -10.24 -28.38 35.23
N ASP A 656 -10.02 -27.96 36.48
CA ASP A 656 -10.44 -28.64 37.69
C ASP A 656 -11.80 -28.18 38.24
N GLN A 657 -12.46 -27.25 37.56
CA GLN A 657 -13.76 -26.70 37.95
C GLN A 657 -14.82 -26.89 36.85
N GLN A 658 -14.84 -28.06 36.20
CA GLN A 658 -15.92 -28.44 35.30
C GLN A 658 -16.89 -29.36 36.03
N ARG A 659 -18.18 -28.99 36.05
CA ARG A 659 -19.29 -29.72 36.70
C ARG A 659 -19.05 -30.03 38.20
N VAL A 660 -18.35 -29.14 38.88
CA VAL A 660 -18.12 -29.22 40.33
C VAL A 660 -19.31 -28.60 41.06
N ASN A 661 -19.97 -29.38 41.93
CA ASN A 661 -21.17 -28.95 42.66
C ASN A 661 -22.28 -28.39 41.75
N GLY A 662 -22.45 -28.98 40.55
CA GLY A 662 -23.48 -28.56 39.59
C GLY A 662 -23.19 -27.23 38.89
N LYS A 663 -21.92 -26.81 38.84
CA LYS A 663 -21.48 -25.61 38.10
C LYS A 663 -20.18 -25.87 37.34
N SER A 664 -19.94 -25.09 36.30
CA SER A 664 -18.70 -25.08 35.53
C SER A 664 -18.15 -23.67 35.40
N TRP A 665 -16.84 -23.51 35.54
CA TRP A 665 -16.16 -22.22 35.50
C TRP A 665 -15.40 -22.02 34.19
N TYR A 666 -15.43 -20.79 33.68
CA TYR A 666 -14.79 -20.41 32.43
C TYR A 666 -14.10 -19.06 32.60
N TRP A 667 -12.88 -18.99 32.07
CA TRP A 667 -12.28 -17.71 31.72
C TRP A 667 -12.89 -17.25 30.40
N VAL A 668 -13.55 -16.10 30.41
CA VAL A 668 -14.14 -15.48 29.23
C VAL A 668 -13.22 -14.39 28.77
N PHE A 669 -12.69 -14.54 27.56
CA PHE A 669 -11.93 -13.52 26.87
C PHE A 669 -12.90 -12.70 26.02
N HIS A 670 -12.87 -11.39 26.20
CA HIS A 670 -13.86 -10.50 25.61
C HIS A 670 -13.27 -9.14 25.28
N THR A 671 -13.83 -8.49 24.27
CA THR A 671 -13.48 -7.13 23.89
C THR A 671 -14.44 -6.15 24.57
N SER A 672 -13.87 -5.13 25.22
CA SER A 672 -14.58 -3.97 25.75
C SER A 672 -13.70 -2.74 25.57
N GLY A 673 -14.23 -1.65 25.02
CA GLY A 673 -13.45 -0.43 24.77
C GLY A 673 -12.28 -0.61 23.79
N GLY A 674 -12.39 -1.58 22.86
CA GLY A 674 -11.34 -1.88 21.88
C GLY A 674 -10.16 -2.71 22.40
N GLN A 675 -10.18 -3.12 23.68
CA GLN A 675 -9.16 -3.96 24.28
C GLN A 675 -9.73 -5.34 24.63
N GLN A 676 -8.96 -6.41 24.41
CA GLN A 676 -9.32 -7.72 24.94
C GLN A 676 -8.94 -7.83 26.42
N LEU A 677 -9.93 -8.13 27.24
CA LEU A 677 -9.83 -8.41 28.66
C LEU A 677 -10.28 -9.85 28.90
N TYR A 678 -10.04 -10.35 30.10
CA TYR A 678 -10.64 -11.61 30.54
C TYR A 678 -11.22 -11.51 31.94
N ARG A 679 -12.30 -12.25 32.17
CA ARG A 679 -12.95 -12.40 33.49
C ARG A 679 -13.27 -13.85 33.79
N LEU A 680 -13.50 -14.15 35.06
CA LEU A 680 -13.98 -15.47 35.48
C LEU A 680 -15.50 -15.46 35.59
N ILE A 681 -16.16 -16.44 34.99
CA ILE A 681 -17.59 -16.69 35.17
C ILE A 681 -17.84 -18.13 35.63
N SER A 682 -18.99 -18.37 36.23
CA SER A 682 -19.53 -19.72 36.42
C SER A 682 -20.89 -19.86 35.76
N ILE A 683 -21.22 -21.08 35.33
CA ILE A 683 -22.49 -21.44 34.72
C ILE A 683 -23.04 -22.66 35.46
N ALA A 684 -24.28 -22.57 35.94
CA ALA A 684 -24.95 -23.68 36.61
C ALA A 684 -25.50 -24.72 35.62
N ASP A 685 -25.44 -25.99 36.01
CA ASP A 685 -26.17 -27.08 35.36
C ASP A 685 -27.70 -26.86 35.52
N GLY A 686 -28.50 -27.44 34.63
CA GLY A 686 -29.96 -27.37 34.67
C GLY A 686 -30.56 -26.39 33.65
N SER A 687 -31.87 -26.47 33.44
CA SER A 687 -32.56 -25.89 32.27
C SER A 687 -32.42 -24.36 32.08
N ALA A 688 -32.13 -23.63 33.15
CA ALA A 688 -31.95 -22.17 33.11
C ALA A 688 -30.51 -21.75 32.77
N HIS A 689 -29.52 -22.60 33.02
CA HIS A 689 -28.09 -22.32 32.86
C HIS A 689 -27.66 -20.94 33.37
N THR A 690 -28.04 -20.60 34.62
CA THR A 690 -27.75 -19.28 35.18
C THR A 690 -26.24 -19.06 35.30
N ASP A 691 -25.77 -17.93 34.77
CA ASP A 691 -24.37 -17.52 34.80
C ASP A 691 -24.10 -16.43 35.86
N VAL A 692 -22.88 -16.45 36.41
CA VAL A 692 -22.43 -15.53 37.47
C VAL A 692 -21.06 -14.96 37.13
N TRP A 693 -20.90 -13.65 37.33
CA TRP A 693 -19.60 -12.97 37.30
C TRP A 693 -18.82 -13.25 38.58
N GLU A 694 -17.79 -14.10 38.50
CA GLU A 694 -17.02 -14.57 39.66
C GLU A 694 -15.82 -13.67 40.00
N ARG A 695 -15.16 -13.09 38.98
CA ARG A 695 -14.02 -12.17 39.17
C ARG A 695 -13.99 -11.08 38.11
N ALA A 696 -13.62 -9.86 38.51
CA ALA A 696 -13.54 -8.68 37.66
C ALA A 696 -12.60 -8.85 36.44
N ASP A 697 -12.70 -7.90 35.49
CA ASP A 697 -11.86 -7.88 34.30
C ASP A 697 -10.39 -7.69 34.62
N TRP A 698 -9.55 -8.47 33.95
CA TRP A 698 -8.11 -8.35 33.94
C TRP A 698 -7.59 -8.22 32.51
N ASP A 699 -6.48 -7.50 32.39
CA ASP A 699 -5.70 -7.38 31.17
C ASP A 699 -5.00 -8.71 30.85
N LEU A 700 -4.89 -9.09 29.57
CA LEU A 700 -4.20 -10.31 29.14
C LEU A 700 -2.78 -10.46 29.71
N THR A 701 -2.08 -9.35 29.98
CA THR A 701 -0.74 -9.33 30.58
C THR A 701 -0.71 -9.90 32.00
N ALA A 702 -1.85 -9.98 32.69
CA ALA A 702 -1.96 -10.67 33.98
C ALA A 702 -1.85 -12.20 33.85
N TRP A 703 -1.96 -12.74 32.63
CA TRP A 703 -1.84 -14.15 32.31
C TRP A 703 -0.44 -14.44 31.75
N ALA A 704 0.44 -15.04 32.57
CA ALA A 704 1.89 -15.08 32.29
C ALA A 704 2.27 -15.72 30.95
N SER A 705 1.58 -16.79 30.56
CA SER A 705 1.76 -17.53 29.31
C SER A 705 1.20 -16.82 28.06
N LEU A 706 0.36 -15.79 28.26
CA LEU A 706 -0.19 -14.93 27.20
C LEU A 706 0.61 -13.64 27.03
N ASN A 707 1.72 -13.46 27.76
CA ASN A 707 2.56 -12.29 27.60
C ASN A 707 2.99 -12.09 26.13
N GLY A 708 2.87 -10.85 25.66
CA GLY A 708 3.11 -10.47 24.27
C GLY A 708 1.98 -10.79 23.29
N ILE A 709 0.86 -11.39 23.74
CA ILE A 709 -0.35 -11.58 22.93
C ILE A 709 -1.29 -10.40 23.16
N GLY A 710 -1.57 -9.63 22.11
CA GLY A 710 -2.54 -8.52 22.17
C GLY A 710 -4.01 -8.97 22.05
N LYS A 711 -4.25 -10.15 21.47
CA LYS A 711 -5.57 -10.76 21.35
C LYS A 711 -5.46 -12.28 21.21
N VAL A 712 -6.20 -13.02 22.01
CA VAL A 712 -6.43 -14.45 21.85
C VAL A 712 -7.69 -14.66 21.01
N ASP A 713 -7.56 -15.43 19.94
CA ASP A 713 -8.66 -15.70 19.04
C ASP A 713 -9.41 -16.98 19.42
N CYS A 714 -8.70 -18.07 19.73
CA CYS A 714 -9.32 -19.24 20.31
C CYS A 714 -8.33 -20.17 21.03
N PHE A 715 -8.90 -21.07 21.85
CA PHE A 715 -8.18 -22.15 22.51
C PHE A 715 -8.59 -23.50 21.93
N LEU A 716 -7.60 -24.37 21.69
CA LEU A 716 -7.83 -25.76 21.32
C LEU A 716 -7.19 -26.68 22.37
N PRO A 717 -7.97 -27.54 23.06
CA PRO A 717 -7.42 -28.50 24.00
C PRO A 717 -6.48 -29.49 23.29
N VAL A 718 -5.32 -29.73 23.87
CA VAL A 718 -4.42 -30.80 23.42
C VAL A 718 -5.03 -32.15 23.85
N PRO A 719 -5.41 -33.04 22.91
CA PRO A 719 -6.28 -34.19 23.18
C PRO A 719 -5.87 -35.08 24.36
N ASP A 720 -4.59 -35.40 24.46
CA ASP A 720 -4.04 -36.33 25.45
C ASP A 720 -3.39 -35.62 26.65
N GLN A 721 -3.50 -34.29 26.76
CA GLN A 721 -2.84 -33.49 27.78
C GLN A 721 -3.84 -32.70 28.64
N GLN A 722 -5.06 -33.23 28.84
CA GLN A 722 -6.04 -32.65 29.77
C GLN A 722 -5.90 -33.29 31.15
N ARG A 723 -5.63 -32.48 32.17
CA ARG A 723 -5.40 -32.87 33.58
C ARG A 723 -4.29 -33.91 33.81
N VAL A 724 -3.34 -34.02 32.87
CA VAL A 724 -2.18 -34.91 33.01
C VAL A 724 -1.19 -34.28 33.99
N GLY A 725 -0.88 -35.00 35.06
CA GLY A 725 -0.01 -34.46 36.12
C GLY A 725 -0.59 -33.23 36.84
N GLY A 726 -1.92 -33.08 36.85
CA GLY A 726 -2.59 -31.91 37.43
C GLY A 726 -2.50 -30.66 36.55
N GLN A 727 -2.29 -30.81 35.25
CA GLN A 727 -2.21 -29.71 34.29
C GLN A 727 -2.98 -30.03 33.01
N SER A 728 -3.58 -29.02 32.40
CA SER A 728 -4.18 -29.09 31.07
C SER A 728 -3.43 -28.23 30.08
N GLN A 729 -3.12 -28.76 28.90
CA GLN A 729 -2.47 -28.00 27.82
C GLN A 729 -3.45 -27.59 26.73
N TYR A 730 -3.18 -26.41 26.17
CA TYR A 730 -3.98 -25.81 25.10
C TYR A 730 -3.06 -25.21 24.04
N TRP A 731 -3.45 -25.34 22.78
CA TRP A 731 -2.97 -24.40 21.76
C TRP A 731 -3.76 -23.11 21.87
N VAL A 732 -3.04 -21.99 21.84
CA VAL A 732 -3.59 -20.64 21.85
C VAL A 732 -3.32 -20.05 20.48
N PHE A 733 -4.37 -19.83 19.70
CA PHE A 733 -4.28 -19.20 18.40
C PHE A 733 -4.42 -17.68 18.57
N HIS A 734 -3.48 -16.94 17.97
CA HIS A 734 -3.46 -15.48 17.97
C HIS A 734 -2.89 -14.97 16.63
N GLY A 735 -3.73 -14.32 15.83
CA GLY A 735 -3.33 -13.87 14.49
C GLY A 735 -2.92 -15.03 13.57
N GLU A 736 -1.78 -14.89 12.90
CA GLU A 736 -1.19 -15.95 12.05
C GLU A 736 -0.31 -16.93 12.84
N ASN A 737 -0.34 -16.87 14.18
CA ASN A 737 0.50 -17.67 15.05
C ASN A 737 -0.33 -18.52 16.01
N TYR A 738 0.32 -19.55 16.55
CA TYR A 738 -0.14 -20.27 17.71
C TYR A 738 1.01 -20.53 18.68
N ARG A 739 0.68 -20.66 19.96
CA ARG A 739 1.59 -21.17 20.99
C ARG A 739 0.92 -22.28 21.79
N ARG A 740 1.69 -22.99 22.61
CA ARG A 740 1.14 -24.01 23.54
C ARG A 740 1.34 -23.54 24.96
N ILE A 741 0.28 -23.56 25.76
CA ILE A 741 0.31 -23.21 27.18
C ILE A 741 -0.13 -24.42 28.01
N ALA A 742 0.23 -24.41 29.30
CA ALA A 742 -0.34 -25.29 30.29
C ALA A 742 -0.98 -24.46 31.40
N VAL A 743 -2.10 -24.96 31.95
CA VAL A 743 -2.81 -24.39 33.09
C VAL A 743 -2.88 -25.46 34.17
N SER A 744 -2.41 -25.15 35.37
CA SER A 744 -2.37 -26.09 36.49
C SER A 744 -3.69 -26.11 37.25
N ASP A 745 -4.06 -27.27 37.79
CA ASP A 745 -5.14 -27.43 38.75
C ASP A 745 -4.81 -26.66 40.06
N GLY A 746 -5.84 -26.35 40.85
CA GLY A 746 -5.72 -25.69 42.15
C GLY A 746 -6.03 -24.18 42.12
N ALA A 747 -6.20 -23.59 43.30
CA ALA A 747 -6.84 -22.27 43.49
C ALA A 747 -6.22 -21.09 42.70
N GLY A 748 -4.94 -21.19 42.33
CA GLY A 748 -4.23 -20.15 41.59
C GLY A 748 -4.22 -20.31 40.08
N HIS A 749 -4.65 -21.46 39.55
CA HIS A 749 -4.63 -21.82 38.12
C HIS A 749 -3.37 -21.35 37.38
N ARG A 750 -2.19 -21.57 37.99
CA ARG A 750 -0.92 -21.07 37.44
C ARG A 750 -0.72 -21.60 36.04
N ASP A 751 -0.34 -20.70 35.17
CA ASP A 751 -0.14 -20.97 33.76
C ASP A 751 1.31 -20.73 33.33
N PHE A 752 1.74 -21.42 32.29
CA PHE A 752 3.07 -21.21 31.71
C PHE A 752 3.11 -21.62 30.24
N GLN A 753 4.03 -20.99 29.51
CA GLN A 753 4.25 -21.28 28.10
C GLN A 753 5.02 -22.60 27.95
N VAL A 754 4.43 -23.55 27.22
CA VAL A 754 5.03 -24.86 26.90
C VAL A 754 5.76 -24.82 25.56
N LEU A 755 5.20 -24.07 24.60
CA LEU A 755 5.76 -23.87 23.26
C LEU A 755 5.67 -22.39 22.92
N ARG A 756 6.76 -21.79 22.41
CA ARG A 756 6.74 -20.43 21.88
C ARG A 756 5.93 -20.31 20.60
N ASP A 757 5.68 -19.07 20.18
CA ASP A 757 4.97 -18.78 18.94
C ASP A 757 5.56 -19.50 17.73
N ARG A 758 4.65 -20.04 16.93
CA ARG A 758 4.91 -20.66 15.64
C ARG A 758 3.82 -20.23 14.67
N SER A 759 4.17 -20.14 13.40
CA SER A 759 3.20 -19.83 12.34
C SER A 759 2.15 -20.94 12.21
N CYS A 760 0.89 -20.55 12.05
CA CYS A 760 -0.23 -21.42 11.71
C CYS A 760 -0.01 -22.18 10.39
N ASN A 761 0.89 -21.72 9.52
CA ASN A 761 1.29 -22.45 8.30
C ASN A 761 1.87 -23.85 8.60
N LEU A 762 2.27 -24.14 9.84
CA LEU A 762 2.71 -25.47 10.26
C LEU A 762 1.55 -26.46 10.48
N TRP A 763 0.30 -25.98 10.56
CA TRP A 763 -0.89 -26.81 10.58
C TRP A 763 -1.35 -27.08 9.15
N THR A 764 -1.06 -28.29 8.67
CA THR A 764 -1.37 -28.67 7.27
C THR A 764 -2.86 -28.67 6.96
N SER A 765 -3.70 -28.91 7.96
CA SER A 765 -5.16 -28.93 7.84
C SER A 765 -5.80 -27.54 7.83
N LEU A 766 -5.03 -26.50 8.17
CA LEU A 766 -5.45 -25.09 8.13
C LEU A 766 -5.02 -24.36 6.85
N GLN A 767 -4.17 -24.99 6.02
CA GLN A 767 -3.90 -24.56 4.63
C GLN A 767 -5.05 -24.96 3.70
#